data_AF-A0A1B2F9J4-F1
#
_entry.id   AF-A0A1B2F9J4-F1
#
_cell.length_a   1.000
_cell.length_b   1.000
_cell.length_c   1.000
_cell.angle_alpha   90.00
_cell.angle_beta   90.00
_cell.angle_gamma   90.00
#
_symmetry.space_group_name_H-M   'P 1'
#
loop_
_entity.id
_entity.type
_entity.pdbx_description
1 polymer ?
#
loop_
_entity_poly.entity_id
_entity_poly.type
_entity_poly.pdbx_seq_one_letter_code
_entity_poly.pdbx_strand_id
1 'polypeptide(L)'
;MSDSEYYTVAQCVSRLIPGFDGVRTLEVPADLPGVVIFLHGVNDPGASYEAVEEGLCQGVNERLDRPDLKAGRYGADYEKAKQLAPEARGSDDLNALDDPDTYLYRRDTSDPKTRSLMIPFYWGYRAEPGEIKRDQNHDPVKLRDQYLDVFDNRLDRHFAKGGGFFANATNNLLEMYGKGFGAFKRHGAQLALPNTLFMGKGPHRRYFVLAATRLAMLVSEIRRVSPDETISIIGHSQGTLITLLAQALLIDKGQRCADTLIMVDTPYSVLPSVTPTGHDTLATLMRIVAAVTETPHTQPPLPELRALWTYRGRTGPLWSPTEGTRQDKVGNLTVFPERDNRGKVYLYFCPEDTTVALDDVKGIGTYGVPDTLPDGTPAMLALQPLRFYQRLWTRRHRNGKPVRVGEAAKPEKLRAKGEHRYPGNNLIVGLASQGGIAEDEERWINAEPLIPPHAPQMFGGEAQPGSSAKSGLDRPDDVSVSNALGNPVARFQWRKISTSAVRIDLEKARAAWNEGKEPGDQTEALKQVRQYGNVTLGTPDHFDILREETPNEIRARMAVARDVLETNSYHSAVLRSPENHRWVTAMDIAVGQAHCLNDPQLREVLVAIADWKLDSERFDEVVKLPGWKKLSGETKALVEACHFYYVEGEFPSTDLVSLTPPSLMTGLDKEGTRGEGR
;
A
#
# COMPACT_ATOMS: atom_id res chain seq x y z
N MET A 1 1.43 16.15 40.22
CA MET A 1 2.20 16.55 39.04
C MET A 1 1.73 15.64 37.93
N SER A 2 1.10 16.22 36.90
CA SER A 2 0.67 15.50 35.70
C SER A 2 1.91 15.01 34.97
N ASP A 3 1.93 13.74 34.61
CA ASP A 3 2.94 13.22 33.71
C ASP A 3 2.69 13.83 32.33
N SER A 4 3.67 14.50 31.73
CA SER A 4 3.50 15.22 30.47
C SER A 4 3.26 14.30 29.25
N GLU A 5 3.18 12.99 29.48
CA GLU A 5 2.99 11.95 28.47
C GLU A 5 1.52 11.64 28.14
N TYR A 6 0.55 12.15 28.92
CA TYR A 6 -0.87 11.81 28.74
C TYR A 6 -1.78 13.05 28.64
N TYR A 7 -2.64 13.07 27.63
CA TYR A 7 -3.72 14.04 27.49
C TYR A 7 -4.90 13.69 28.40
N THR A 8 -5.35 14.66 29.19
CA THR A 8 -6.32 14.48 30.27
C THR A 8 -7.68 15.07 29.89
N VAL A 9 -8.73 14.25 29.89
CA VAL A 9 -10.12 14.66 29.58
C VAL A 9 -11.08 14.55 30.76
N ALA A 10 -10.69 13.85 31.84
CA ALA A 10 -11.44 13.77 33.08
C ALA A 10 -10.50 13.55 34.27
N GLN A 11 -10.95 13.99 35.44
CA GLN A 11 -10.27 13.85 36.72
C GLN A 11 -11.18 13.12 37.70
N CYS A 12 -10.72 12.00 38.27
CA CYS A 12 -11.45 11.29 39.32
C CYS A 12 -10.71 11.40 40.67
N VAL A 13 -11.46 11.51 41.77
CA VAL A 13 -10.95 11.45 43.15
C VAL A 13 -11.08 10.02 43.67
N SER A 14 -9.96 9.33 43.94
CA SER A 14 -9.95 7.98 44.52
C SER A 14 -9.31 7.95 45.90
N ARG A 15 -9.92 7.18 46.83
CA ARG A 15 -9.38 6.86 48.17
C ARG A 15 -8.77 5.45 48.24
N LEU A 16 -8.65 4.75 47.11
CA LEU A 16 -8.43 3.29 47.08
C LEU A 16 -6.96 2.84 47.04
N ILE A 17 -5.99 3.72 47.31
CA ILE A 17 -4.58 3.32 47.44
C ILE A 17 -4.26 3.17 48.92
N PRO A 18 -4.03 1.94 49.44
CA PRO A 18 -3.67 1.74 50.85
C PRO A 18 -2.42 2.57 51.22
N GLY A 19 -2.52 3.37 52.29
CA GLY A 19 -1.41 4.20 52.78
C GLY A 19 -1.29 5.59 52.13
N PHE A 20 -2.30 6.05 51.38
CA PHE A 20 -2.35 7.40 50.83
C PHE A 20 -3.59 8.17 51.33
N ASP A 21 -3.36 9.26 52.08
CA ASP A 21 -4.41 10.03 52.76
C ASP A 21 -4.88 11.27 51.95
N GLY A 22 -4.43 11.42 50.70
CA GLY A 22 -4.63 12.60 49.86
C GLY A 22 -5.48 12.36 48.60
N VAL A 23 -6.13 13.42 48.12
CA VAL A 23 -6.84 13.43 46.83
C VAL A 23 -5.83 13.21 45.70
N ARG A 24 -5.98 12.11 44.95
CA ARG A 24 -5.29 11.91 43.67
C ARG A 24 -6.27 12.08 42.52
N THR A 25 -5.82 12.82 41.52
CA THR A 25 -6.42 12.94 40.20
C THR A 25 -5.96 11.76 39.35
N LEU A 26 -6.89 10.96 38.83
CA LEU A 26 -6.59 9.96 37.79
C LEU A 26 -6.85 10.58 36.41
N GLU A 27 -5.86 10.48 35.53
CA GLU A 27 -5.94 10.91 34.13
C GLU A 27 -6.56 9.79 33.29
N VAL A 28 -7.57 10.14 32.50
CA VAL A 28 -8.28 9.22 31.62
C VAL A 28 -8.08 9.70 30.18
N PRO A 29 -7.67 8.83 29.22
CA PRO A 29 -7.51 9.25 27.83
C PRO A 29 -8.86 9.36 27.10
N ALA A 30 -8.92 10.24 26.10
CA ALA A 30 -10.07 10.45 25.21
C ALA A 30 -10.31 9.25 24.29
N ASP A 31 -11.54 8.76 24.19
CA ASP A 31 -11.89 7.69 23.25
C ASP A 31 -11.52 8.04 21.80
N LEU A 32 -11.06 7.06 21.03
CA LEU A 32 -10.67 7.25 19.63
C LEU A 32 -11.87 7.61 18.74
N PRO A 33 -11.67 8.50 17.75
CA PRO A 33 -12.77 9.11 16.97
C PRO A 33 -13.18 8.27 15.75
N GLY A 34 -12.74 7.02 15.63
CA GLY A 34 -12.99 6.17 14.46
C GLY A 34 -11.84 5.19 14.22
N VAL A 35 -12.05 4.24 13.32
CA VAL A 35 -11.06 3.27 12.87
C VAL A 35 -10.68 3.60 11.43
N VAL A 36 -9.39 3.72 11.15
CA VAL A 36 -8.85 3.85 9.80
C VAL A 36 -8.10 2.58 9.45
N ILE A 37 -8.48 1.88 8.40
CA ILE A 37 -7.71 0.74 7.87
C ILE A 37 -6.97 1.24 6.64
N PHE A 38 -5.65 1.06 6.61
CA PHE A 38 -4.83 1.43 5.46
C PHE A 38 -4.17 0.19 4.85
N LEU A 39 -4.30 0.04 3.54
CA LEU A 39 -3.65 -1.00 2.77
C LEU A 39 -3.03 -0.43 1.50
N HIS A 40 -1.79 -0.85 1.25
CA HIS A 40 -1.01 -0.45 0.09
C HIS A 40 -1.22 -1.40 -1.10
N GLY A 41 -0.47 -1.18 -2.18
CA GLY A 41 -0.58 -1.83 -3.47
C GLY A 41 0.36 -3.04 -3.65
N VAL A 42 0.58 -3.39 -4.93
CA VAL A 42 1.46 -4.50 -5.30
C VAL A 42 2.92 -4.16 -5.10
N ASN A 43 3.75 -5.19 -4.90
CA ASN A 43 5.20 -5.07 -4.77
C ASN A 43 5.68 -4.14 -3.64
N ASP A 44 4.81 -3.87 -2.66
CA ASP A 44 5.07 -2.96 -1.55
C ASP A 44 4.73 -3.66 -0.22
N PRO A 45 5.73 -3.92 0.65
CA PRO A 45 5.50 -4.52 1.95
C PRO A 45 5.12 -3.50 3.04
N GLY A 46 5.14 -2.19 2.79
CA GLY A 46 4.74 -1.18 3.76
C GLY A 46 5.30 0.24 3.61
N ALA A 47 5.85 0.65 2.45
CA ALA A 47 6.72 1.81 2.32
C ALA A 47 6.10 3.16 2.68
N SER A 48 4.78 3.32 2.57
CA SER A 48 4.09 4.60 2.88
C SER A 48 3.35 4.61 4.21
N TYR A 49 3.41 3.54 5.00
CA TYR A 49 2.60 3.43 6.21
C TYR A 49 2.95 4.46 7.27
N GLU A 50 4.25 4.71 7.48
CA GLU A 50 4.72 5.70 8.45
C GLU A 50 4.21 7.10 8.13
N ALA A 51 4.41 7.55 6.88
CA ALA A 51 3.98 8.88 6.44
C ALA A 51 2.45 9.06 6.54
N VAL A 52 1.69 8.03 6.16
CA VAL A 52 0.23 8.02 6.28
C VAL A 52 -0.20 8.11 7.74
N GLU A 53 0.36 7.28 8.61
CA GLU A 53 -0.02 7.22 10.02
C GLU A 53 0.36 8.50 10.79
N GLU A 54 1.58 9.01 10.58
CA GLU A 54 2.07 10.25 11.18
C GLU A 54 1.15 11.43 10.82
N GLY A 55 0.89 11.60 9.52
CA GLY A 55 0.06 12.67 9.02
C GLY A 55 -1.40 12.53 9.45
N LEU A 56 -1.97 11.32 9.48
CA LEU A 56 -3.32 11.08 9.97
C LEU A 56 -3.46 11.42 11.46
N CYS A 57 -2.57 10.91 12.31
CA CYS A 57 -2.61 11.19 13.74
C CYS A 57 -2.50 12.69 14.01
N GLN A 58 -1.56 13.38 13.34
CA GLN A 58 -1.39 14.82 13.48
C GLN A 58 -2.60 15.60 12.94
N GLY A 59 -3.09 15.26 11.75
CA GLY A 59 -4.23 15.95 11.14
C GLY A 59 -5.53 15.76 11.91
N VAL A 60 -5.76 14.58 12.50
CA VAL A 60 -6.95 14.33 13.31
C VAL A 60 -6.84 15.01 14.68
N ASN A 61 -5.64 15.08 15.25
CA ASN A 61 -5.36 15.93 16.41
C ASN A 61 -5.77 17.38 16.13
N GLU A 62 -5.33 17.95 15.01
CA GLU A 62 -5.69 19.32 14.63
C GLU A 62 -7.18 19.46 14.28
N ARG A 63 -7.75 18.51 13.53
CA ARG A 63 -9.16 18.54 13.12
C ARG A 63 -10.09 18.55 14.32
N LEU A 64 -9.81 17.69 15.31
CA LEU A 64 -10.70 17.43 16.44
C LEU A 64 -10.26 18.12 17.72
N ASP A 65 -9.30 19.05 17.67
CA ASP A 65 -8.75 19.76 18.83
C ASP A 65 -8.18 18.83 19.93
N ARG A 66 -7.40 17.83 19.50
CA ARG A 66 -6.75 16.84 20.37
C ARG A 66 -5.24 16.94 20.26
N PRO A 67 -4.49 16.60 21.33
CA PRO A 67 -3.04 16.51 21.28
C PRO A 67 -2.50 15.08 21.51
N ASP A 68 -3.37 14.07 21.60
CA ASP A 68 -3.03 12.75 22.18
C ASP A 68 -2.78 11.64 21.16
N LEU A 69 -3.23 11.81 19.92
CA LEU A 69 -3.00 10.81 18.88
C LEU A 69 -1.52 10.80 18.50
N LYS A 70 -0.93 9.61 18.50
CA LYS A 70 0.49 9.37 18.25
C LYS A 70 0.65 8.17 17.34
N ALA A 71 1.30 8.36 16.20
CA ALA A 71 1.63 7.30 15.26
C ALA A 71 2.67 6.33 15.84
N GLY A 72 2.65 5.09 15.35
CA GLY A 72 3.77 4.15 15.53
C GLY A 72 4.95 4.50 14.64
N ARG A 73 6.12 3.91 14.95
CA ARG A 73 7.30 3.96 14.09
C ARG A 73 7.32 2.73 13.20
N TYR A 74 8.03 2.80 12.08
CA TYR A 74 8.17 1.66 11.17
C TYR A 74 9.65 1.36 10.93
N GLY A 75 10.00 0.07 10.90
CA GLY A 75 11.38 -0.36 10.60
C GLY A 75 12.42 0.00 11.66
N ALA A 76 12.02 0.39 12.87
CA ALA A 76 12.93 0.91 13.89
C ALA A 76 14.07 -0.06 14.23
N ASP A 77 13.75 -1.35 14.45
CA ASP A 77 14.75 -2.38 14.72
C ASP A 77 15.63 -2.68 13.49
N TYR A 78 15.05 -2.62 12.30
CA TYR A 78 15.77 -2.83 11.04
C TYR A 78 16.83 -1.73 10.82
N GLU A 79 16.43 -0.47 10.97
CA GLU A 79 17.34 0.67 10.84
C GLU A 79 18.41 0.68 11.93
N LYS A 80 18.06 0.31 13.16
CA LYS A 80 19.02 0.13 14.25
C LYS A 80 20.07 -0.93 13.90
N ALA A 81 19.64 -2.11 13.43
CA ALA A 81 20.53 -3.18 13.01
C ALA A 81 21.47 -2.73 11.86
N LYS A 82 20.94 -1.95 10.90
CA LYS A 82 21.69 -1.44 9.75
C LYS A 82 22.80 -0.47 10.16
N GLN A 83 22.59 0.32 11.21
CA GLN A 83 23.57 1.27 11.74
C GLN A 83 24.70 0.62 12.55
N LEU A 84 24.53 -0.62 13.03
CA LEU A 84 25.58 -1.35 13.72
C LEU A 84 26.70 -1.75 12.76
N ALA A 85 27.95 -1.66 13.25
CA ALA A 85 29.10 -2.23 12.56
C ALA A 85 28.93 -3.75 12.40
N PRO A 86 29.38 -4.37 11.29
CA PRO A 86 29.17 -5.80 11.03
C PRO A 86 29.58 -6.71 12.18
N GLU A 87 30.67 -6.38 12.88
CA GLU A 87 31.22 -7.16 13.99
C GLU A 87 30.42 -7.04 15.29
N ALA A 88 29.55 -6.02 15.38
CA ALA A 88 28.70 -5.74 16.55
C ALA A 88 27.28 -6.29 16.39
N ARG A 89 26.92 -6.86 15.24
CA ARG A 89 25.59 -7.40 14.96
C ARG A 89 25.41 -8.75 15.63
N GLY A 90 24.33 -8.89 16.40
CA GLY A 90 23.89 -10.17 16.93
C GLY A 90 23.15 -11.01 15.87
N SER A 91 22.72 -12.22 16.26
CA SER A 91 21.90 -13.09 15.42
C SER A 91 20.62 -12.41 14.93
N ASP A 92 19.96 -11.67 15.83
CA ASP A 92 18.66 -11.06 15.55
C ASP A 92 18.80 -9.89 14.57
N ASP A 93 19.88 -9.11 14.70
CA ASP A 93 20.22 -8.04 13.76
C ASP A 93 20.48 -8.61 12.36
N LEU A 94 21.23 -9.71 12.26
CA LEU A 94 21.52 -10.37 10.99
C LEU A 94 20.25 -10.95 10.36
N ASN A 95 19.41 -11.63 11.16
CA ASN A 95 18.14 -12.18 10.70
C ASN A 95 17.15 -11.10 10.25
N ALA A 96 17.18 -9.92 10.87
CA ALA A 96 16.36 -8.79 10.46
C ALA A 96 16.80 -8.20 9.12
N LEU A 97 18.12 -8.01 8.96
CA LEU A 97 18.70 -7.45 7.73
C LEU A 97 18.61 -8.40 6.53
N ASP A 98 18.57 -9.71 6.76
CA ASP A 98 18.35 -10.71 5.71
C ASP A 98 16.90 -10.73 5.20
N ASP A 99 15.92 -10.21 5.96
CA ASP A 99 14.50 -10.17 5.58
C ASP A 99 13.89 -8.77 5.63
N PRO A 100 14.26 -7.89 4.68
CA PRO A 100 13.67 -6.57 4.58
C PRO A 100 12.16 -6.61 4.32
N ASP A 101 11.60 -7.64 3.66
CA ASP A 101 10.17 -7.75 3.36
C ASP A 101 9.30 -7.86 4.63
N THR A 102 9.86 -8.45 5.70
CA THR A 102 9.20 -8.51 7.01
C THR A 102 9.53 -7.30 7.87
N TYR A 103 10.80 -6.93 7.99
CA TYR A 103 11.26 -6.00 9.04
C TYR A 103 11.37 -4.55 8.62
N LEU A 104 11.64 -4.22 7.35
CA LEU A 104 11.88 -2.84 6.91
C LEU A 104 10.70 -1.91 7.20
N TYR A 105 9.47 -2.42 7.09
CA TYR A 105 8.24 -1.67 7.37
C TYR A 105 7.40 -2.33 8.46
N ARG A 106 8.05 -3.05 9.38
CA ARG A 106 7.37 -3.58 10.56
C ARG A 106 7.03 -2.43 11.49
N ARG A 107 5.77 -2.33 11.90
CA ARG A 107 5.32 -1.32 12.85
C ARG A 107 5.80 -1.64 14.26
N ASP A 108 6.48 -0.69 14.88
CA ASP A 108 6.87 -0.66 16.30
C ASP A 108 5.94 0.28 17.07
N THR A 109 5.41 -0.22 18.20
CA THR A 109 4.49 0.52 19.08
C THR A 109 5.02 0.74 20.49
N SER A 110 6.24 0.28 20.78
CA SER A 110 6.82 0.26 22.13
C SER A 110 7.31 1.63 22.58
N ASP A 111 7.97 2.37 21.69
CA ASP A 111 8.49 3.72 21.92
C ASP A 111 8.41 4.51 20.60
N PRO A 112 7.71 5.64 20.48
CA PRO A 112 6.78 6.17 21.46
C PRO A 112 5.59 5.22 21.60
N LYS A 113 4.98 5.24 22.79
CA LYS A 113 3.72 4.52 23.02
C LYS A 113 2.68 4.99 22.02
N THR A 114 2.31 4.11 21.11
CA THR A 114 1.40 4.44 20.00
C THR A 114 -0.03 4.63 20.49
N ARG A 115 -0.67 5.69 20.00
CA ARG A 115 -2.10 5.97 20.18
C ARG A 115 -2.69 6.38 18.84
N SER A 116 -2.93 5.40 18.00
CA SER A 116 -3.33 5.62 16.62
C SER A 116 -4.73 5.09 16.35
N LEU A 117 -5.46 5.82 15.52
CA LEU A 117 -6.71 5.36 14.93
C LEU A 117 -6.49 4.41 13.73
N MET A 118 -5.25 4.25 13.28
CA MET A 118 -4.92 3.46 12.10
C MET A 118 -4.57 2.00 12.45
N ILE A 119 -5.20 1.08 11.72
CA ILE A 119 -4.81 -0.32 11.60
C ILE A 119 -4.06 -0.50 10.26
N PRO A 120 -2.76 -0.84 10.28
CA PRO A 120 -2.05 -1.21 9.07
C PRO A 120 -2.51 -2.60 8.59
N PHE A 121 -2.90 -2.74 7.33
CA PHE A 121 -3.39 -4.00 6.76
C PHE A 121 -2.43 -4.53 5.69
N TYR A 122 -1.65 -5.55 6.07
CA TYR A 122 -0.70 -6.20 5.17
C TYR A 122 -1.34 -7.40 4.47
N TRP A 123 -0.95 -7.62 3.22
CA TRP A 123 -1.42 -8.72 2.40
C TRP A 123 -0.34 -9.14 1.40
N GLY A 124 -0.50 -10.31 0.78
CA GLY A 124 0.47 -10.79 -0.19
C GLY A 124 0.17 -12.17 -0.73
N TYR A 125 1.12 -12.67 -1.51
CA TYR A 125 1.11 -13.99 -2.11
C TYR A 125 2.12 -14.89 -1.41
N ARG A 126 1.76 -16.16 -1.18
CA ARG A 126 2.66 -17.20 -0.68
C ARG A 126 2.56 -18.40 -1.62
N ALA A 127 3.69 -18.82 -2.16
CA ALA A 127 3.76 -19.91 -3.13
C ALA A 127 3.41 -21.26 -2.48
N GLU A 128 2.56 -22.07 -3.08
CA GLU A 128 2.42 -23.45 -2.61
C GLU A 128 3.73 -24.23 -2.90
N PRO A 129 4.02 -25.37 -2.23
CA PRO A 129 5.29 -26.07 -2.38
C PRO A 129 5.67 -26.43 -3.82
N GLY A 130 4.67 -26.68 -4.68
CA GLY A 130 4.84 -26.97 -6.11
C GLY A 130 5.05 -25.73 -6.99
N GLU A 131 4.80 -24.53 -6.47
CA GLU A 131 5.07 -23.25 -7.16
C GLU A 131 6.48 -22.72 -6.83
N ILE A 132 7.20 -23.31 -5.88
CA ILE A 132 8.59 -22.96 -5.55
C ILE A 132 9.54 -23.65 -6.54
N LYS A 133 10.47 -22.90 -7.12
CA LYS A 133 11.49 -23.46 -8.01
C LYS A 133 12.47 -24.31 -7.21
N ARG A 134 12.67 -25.56 -7.66
CA ARG A 134 13.55 -26.54 -7.00
C ARG A 134 14.53 -27.17 -7.98
N ASP A 135 15.67 -27.59 -7.47
CA ASP A 135 16.70 -28.28 -8.25
C ASP A 135 16.42 -29.80 -8.36
N GLN A 136 17.39 -30.56 -8.87
CA GLN A 136 17.26 -32.01 -9.07
C GLN A 136 17.20 -32.80 -7.74
N ASN A 137 17.67 -32.22 -6.64
CA ASN A 137 17.62 -32.80 -5.29
C ASN A 137 16.36 -32.37 -4.52
N HIS A 138 15.45 -31.63 -5.17
CA HIS A 138 14.29 -31.00 -4.58
C HIS A 138 14.60 -29.85 -3.60
N ASP A 139 15.81 -29.30 -3.62
CA ASP A 139 16.16 -28.13 -2.80
C ASP A 139 15.70 -26.83 -3.48
N PRO A 140 15.22 -25.82 -2.73
CA PRO A 140 14.81 -24.54 -3.31
C PRO A 140 15.98 -23.84 -4.02
N VAL A 141 15.76 -23.45 -5.28
CA VAL A 141 16.76 -22.73 -6.07
C VAL A 141 16.84 -21.28 -5.63
N LYS A 142 18.07 -20.78 -5.50
CA LYS A 142 18.35 -19.35 -5.33
C LYS A 142 19.01 -18.77 -6.57
N LEU A 143 18.65 -17.53 -6.91
CA LEU A 143 19.34 -16.67 -7.85
C LEU A 143 19.89 -15.47 -7.08
N ARG A 144 21.22 -15.30 -7.07
CA ARG A 144 21.89 -14.22 -6.33
C ARG A 144 21.36 -14.07 -4.90
N ASP A 145 21.32 -15.18 -4.17
CA ASP A 145 20.80 -15.34 -2.80
C ASP A 145 19.26 -15.25 -2.59
N GLN A 146 18.47 -14.97 -3.63
CA GLN A 146 17.02 -14.83 -3.56
C GLN A 146 16.29 -16.09 -4.04
N TYR A 147 15.19 -16.48 -3.37
CA TYR A 147 14.36 -17.60 -3.80
C TYR A 147 13.50 -17.24 -5.02
N LEU A 148 13.12 -18.25 -5.80
CA LEU A 148 12.31 -18.07 -7.00
C LEU A 148 11.08 -18.98 -7.01
N ASP A 149 10.00 -18.52 -7.64
CA ASP A 149 8.89 -19.37 -8.07
C ASP A 149 9.22 -20.08 -9.40
N VAL A 150 8.36 -21.03 -9.81
CA VAL A 150 8.48 -21.78 -11.08
C VAL A 150 8.39 -20.90 -12.34
N PHE A 151 8.06 -19.62 -12.20
CA PHE A 151 8.01 -18.62 -13.26
C PHE A 151 9.16 -17.61 -13.19
N ASP A 152 10.17 -17.89 -12.36
CA ASP A 152 11.35 -17.07 -12.10
C ASP A 152 11.06 -15.72 -11.43
N ASN A 153 9.90 -15.57 -10.77
CA ASN A 153 9.65 -14.39 -9.94
C ASN A 153 10.35 -14.55 -8.59
N ARG A 154 10.90 -13.44 -8.07
CA ARG A 154 11.53 -13.38 -6.74
C ARG A 154 10.51 -13.63 -5.62
N LEU A 155 10.86 -14.54 -4.72
CA LEU A 155 10.20 -14.78 -3.44
C LEU A 155 11.13 -14.38 -2.29
N ASP A 156 10.56 -13.93 -1.18
CA ASP A 156 11.28 -13.67 0.07
C ASP A 156 11.69 -14.98 0.78
N ARG A 157 12.33 -14.87 1.96
CA ARG A 157 12.80 -16.04 2.71
C ARG A 157 11.68 -16.97 3.19
N HIS A 158 10.46 -16.47 3.26
CA HIS A 158 9.26 -17.22 3.58
C HIS A 158 8.58 -17.75 2.33
N PHE A 159 9.24 -17.69 1.15
CA PHE A 159 8.68 -18.04 -0.15
C PHE A 159 7.39 -17.26 -0.48
N ALA A 160 7.32 -16.02 0.03
CA ALA A 160 6.21 -15.11 -0.10
C ALA A 160 6.59 -13.87 -0.91
N LYS A 161 5.58 -13.04 -1.18
CA LYS A 161 5.70 -11.74 -1.81
C LYS A 161 4.67 -10.78 -1.23
N GLY A 162 5.14 -9.85 -0.38
CA GLY A 162 4.32 -8.75 0.14
C GLY A 162 3.70 -7.91 -0.98
N GLY A 163 2.39 -7.63 -0.89
CA GLY A 163 1.60 -6.98 -1.95
C GLY A 163 1.42 -7.84 -3.21
N GLY A 164 2.03 -9.02 -3.31
CA GLY A 164 2.06 -9.81 -4.53
C GLY A 164 2.85 -9.18 -5.68
N PHE A 165 2.77 -9.80 -6.86
CA PHE A 165 3.61 -9.42 -8.00
C PHE A 165 3.09 -8.21 -8.77
N PHE A 166 4.00 -7.29 -9.10
CA PHE A 166 3.73 -6.11 -9.92
C PHE A 166 2.98 -6.44 -11.22
N ALA A 167 3.49 -7.40 -11.99
CA ALA A 167 2.90 -7.80 -13.27
C ALA A 167 1.53 -8.47 -13.14
N ASN A 168 1.16 -8.93 -11.93
CA ASN A 168 -0.08 -9.64 -11.70
C ASN A 168 -1.25 -8.73 -11.27
N ALA A 169 -1.01 -7.42 -11.17
CA ALA A 169 -2.02 -6.42 -10.93
C ALA A 169 -3.17 -6.48 -11.96
N THR A 170 -4.31 -5.90 -11.58
CA THR A 170 -5.57 -5.92 -12.34
C THR A 170 -6.20 -4.53 -12.32
N ASN A 171 -7.01 -4.23 -13.33
CA ASN A 171 -7.77 -2.97 -13.42
C ASN A 171 -9.28 -3.17 -13.19
N ASN A 172 -9.71 -4.36 -12.79
CA ASN A 172 -11.09 -4.71 -12.51
C ASN A 172 -11.18 -5.86 -11.49
N LEU A 173 -12.31 -5.99 -10.81
CA LEU A 173 -12.48 -7.00 -9.76
C LEU A 173 -12.56 -8.43 -10.31
N LEU A 174 -13.10 -8.64 -11.51
CA LEU A 174 -13.35 -9.97 -12.05
C LEU A 174 -12.04 -10.73 -12.31
N GLU A 175 -11.03 -10.03 -12.81
CA GLU A 175 -9.71 -10.62 -13.03
C GLU A 175 -9.01 -11.11 -11.76
N MET A 176 -9.40 -10.63 -10.57
CA MET A 176 -8.86 -11.15 -9.30
C MET A 176 -9.19 -12.63 -9.08
N TYR A 177 -10.27 -13.11 -9.67
CA TYR A 177 -10.69 -14.52 -9.62
C TYR A 177 -10.03 -15.37 -10.70
N GLY A 178 -9.28 -14.76 -11.62
CA GLY A 178 -8.72 -15.41 -12.79
C GLY A 178 -7.29 -15.92 -12.62
N LYS A 179 -6.81 -16.49 -13.73
CA LYS A 179 -5.39 -16.83 -13.91
C LYS A 179 -4.52 -15.58 -13.78
N GLY A 180 -3.27 -15.79 -13.40
CA GLY A 180 -2.28 -14.72 -13.37
C GLY A 180 -1.86 -14.22 -14.76
N PHE A 181 -1.08 -13.15 -14.75
CA PHE A 181 -0.51 -12.55 -15.95
C PHE A 181 0.29 -13.58 -16.76
N GLY A 182 0.09 -13.61 -18.08
CA GLY A 182 0.72 -14.59 -18.97
C GLY A 182 0.90 -14.12 -20.42
N ALA A 183 0.91 -12.80 -20.66
CA ALA A 183 0.93 -12.26 -22.01
C ALA A 183 2.30 -12.45 -22.69
N PHE A 184 2.29 -12.89 -23.96
CA PHE A 184 3.49 -13.10 -24.78
C PHE A 184 4.34 -11.83 -24.95
N LYS A 185 3.71 -10.64 -24.92
CA LYS A 185 4.34 -9.32 -25.03
C LYS A 185 5.36 -9.01 -23.91
N ARG A 186 5.46 -9.84 -22.87
CA ARG A 186 6.39 -9.69 -21.72
C ARG A 186 7.86 -9.48 -22.12
N HIS A 187 8.35 -10.16 -23.16
CA HIS A 187 9.79 -10.15 -23.49
C HIS A 187 10.29 -8.80 -24.03
N GLY A 188 9.43 -8.06 -24.74
CA GLY A 188 9.79 -6.74 -25.29
C GLY A 188 9.78 -5.64 -24.24
N ALA A 189 8.76 -5.62 -23.38
CA ALA A 189 8.62 -4.63 -22.31
C ALA A 189 9.74 -4.72 -21.26
N GLN A 190 10.17 -5.95 -20.92
CA GLN A 190 11.20 -6.21 -19.91
C GLN A 190 12.57 -5.57 -20.24
N LEU A 191 12.90 -5.34 -21.52
CA LEU A 191 14.18 -4.74 -21.91
C LEU A 191 14.32 -3.27 -21.52
N ALA A 192 13.19 -2.60 -21.25
CA ALA A 192 13.10 -1.19 -20.89
C ALA A 192 12.80 -0.95 -19.39
N LEU A 193 12.53 -2.02 -18.63
CA LEU A 193 12.28 -1.92 -17.20
C LEU A 193 13.58 -1.80 -16.40
N PRO A 194 13.56 -1.09 -15.26
CA PRO A 194 14.67 -1.11 -14.33
C PRO A 194 14.90 -2.51 -13.74
N ASN A 195 16.09 -2.76 -13.20
CA ASN A 195 16.44 -4.05 -12.60
C ASN A 195 15.48 -4.47 -11.47
N THR A 196 14.92 -3.50 -10.75
CA THR A 196 14.02 -3.68 -9.60
C THR A 196 12.63 -4.20 -9.98
N LEU A 197 12.27 -4.18 -11.27
CA LEU A 197 10.97 -4.62 -11.79
C LEU A 197 11.11 -5.82 -12.72
N PHE A 198 10.26 -6.82 -12.49
CA PHE A 198 10.20 -8.04 -13.29
C PHE A 198 8.77 -8.35 -13.74
N MET A 199 8.60 -8.59 -15.04
CA MET A 199 7.36 -8.99 -15.70
C MET A 199 7.34 -10.49 -16.00
N GLY A 200 7.51 -11.29 -14.95
CA GLY A 200 7.34 -12.74 -15.02
C GLY A 200 5.89 -13.16 -15.22
N LYS A 201 5.69 -14.43 -15.55
CA LYS A 201 4.34 -15.02 -15.55
C LYS A 201 3.84 -15.06 -14.11
N GLY A 202 2.61 -14.61 -13.86
CA GLY A 202 2.04 -14.55 -12.51
C GLY A 202 1.36 -15.85 -12.09
N PRO A 203 1.34 -16.17 -10.77
CA PRO A 203 0.52 -17.24 -10.22
C PRO A 203 -0.97 -16.86 -10.27
N HIS A 204 -1.84 -17.81 -9.91
CA HIS A 204 -3.27 -17.54 -9.82
C HIS A 204 -3.57 -16.36 -8.87
N ARG A 205 -4.51 -15.49 -9.25
CA ARG A 205 -4.81 -14.24 -8.52
C ARG A 205 -5.64 -14.41 -7.24
N ARG A 206 -5.84 -15.66 -6.79
CA ARG A 206 -6.68 -16.03 -5.63
C ARG A 206 -6.25 -15.36 -4.33
N TYR A 207 -4.98 -14.96 -4.21
CA TYR A 207 -4.48 -14.23 -3.05
C TYR A 207 -5.08 -12.82 -2.92
N PHE A 208 -5.54 -12.18 -4.01
CA PHE A 208 -6.33 -10.95 -3.91
C PHE A 208 -7.69 -11.19 -3.26
N VAL A 209 -8.33 -12.32 -3.59
CA VAL A 209 -9.62 -12.73 -3.00
C VAL A 209 -9.45 -13.05 -1.51
N LEU A 210 -8.36 -13.73 -1.13
CA LEU A 210 -8.00 -13.93 0.27
C LEU A 210 -7.80 -12.60 1.00
N ALA A 211 -7.06 -11.66 0.42
CA ALA A 211 -6.85 -10.33 1.01
C ALA A 211 -8.17 -9.58 1.21
N ALA A 212 -9.08 -9.59 0.22
CA ALA A 212 -10.39 -8.97 0.33
C ALA A 212 -11.28 -9.66 1.38
N THR A 213 -11.21 -10.99 1.47
CA THR A 213 -11.95 -11.77 2.48
C THR A 213 -11.46 -11.45 3.89
N ARG A 214 -10.14 -11.32 4.10
CA ARG A 214 -9.54 -10.88 5.36
C ARG A 214 -9.94 -9.45 5.72
N LEU A 215 -9.96 -8.53 4.75
CA LEU A 215 -10.37 -7.15 4.97
C LEU A 215 -11.86 -7.07 5.34
N ALA A 216 -12.72 -7.82 4.66
CA ALA A 216 -14.14 -7.94 5.00
C ALA A 216 -14.31 -8.51 6.41
N MET A 217 -13.59 -9.59 6.75
CA MET A 217 -13.58 -10.17 8.11
C MET A 217 -13.20 -9.13 9.16
N LEU A 218 -12.16 -8.33 8.93
CA LEU A 218 -11.72 -7.30 9.88
C LEU A 218 -12.82 -6.26 10.12
N VAL A 219 -13.51 -5.81 9.06
CA VAL A 219 -14.67 -4.90 9.17
C VAL A 219 -15.81 -5.54 9.96
N SER A 220 -16.15 -6.80 9.68
CA SER A 220 -17.19 -7.55 10.38
C SER A 220 -16.86 -7.71 11.87
N GLU A 221 -15.61 -8.07 12.19
CA GLU A 221 -15.16 -8.32 13.55
C GLU A 221 -15.12 -7.03 14.38
N ILE A 222 -14.67 -5.91 13.79
CA ILE A 222 -14.76 -4.58 14.42
C ILE A 222 -16.22 -4.26 14.79
N ARG A 223 -17.16 -4.45 13.87
CA ARG A 223 -18.58 -4.16 14.12
C ARG A 223 -19.29 -5.18 15.01
N ARG A 224 -18.72 -6.37 15.18
CA ARG A 224 -19.17 -7.33 16.19
C ARG A 224 -18.86 -6.85 17.60
N VAL A 225 -17.76 -6.13 17.80
CA VAL A 225 -17.43 -5.49 19.10
C VAL A 225 -18.45 -4.41 19.42
N SER A 226 -18.75 -3.54 18.44
CA SER A 226 -19.81 -2.54 18.56
C SER A 226 -20.44 -2.27 17.19
N PRO A 227 -21.78 -2.41 17.03
CA PRO A 227 -22.45 -2.20 15.74
C PRO A 227 -22.23 -0.81 15.14
N ASP A 228 -22.05 0.20 15.99
CA ASP A 228 -21.91 1.61 15.60
C ASP A 228 -20.46 2.05 15.33
N GLU A 229 -19.51 1.11 15.24
CA GLU A 229 -18.13 1.45 14.86
C GLU A 229 -18.06 2.18 13.53
N THR A 230 -17.24 3.23 13.51
CA THR A 230 -17.03 4.09 12.35
C THR A 230 -15.72 3.72 11.67
N ILE A 231 -15.81 3.20 10.45
CA ILE A 231 -14.66 2.61 9.73
C ILE A 231 -14.41 3.40 8.44
N SER A 232 -13.22 3.96 8.31
CA SER A 232 -12.70 4.48 7.04
C SER A 232 -11.65 3.53 6.47
N ILE A 233 -11.69 3.25 5.18
CA ILE A 233 -10.66 2.45 4.51
C ILE A 233 -9.94 3.31 3.47
N ILE A 234 -8.62 3.36 3.57
CA ILE A 234 -7.74 4.03 2.61
C ILE A 234 -7.02 2.94 1.84
N GLY A 235 -7.39 2.74 0.58
CA GLY A 235 -6.71 1.83 -0.32
C GLY A 235 -5.80 2.59 -1.27
N HIS A 236 -4.62 2.04 -1.56
CA HIS A 236 -3.74 2.55 -2.60
C HIS A 236 -3.52 1.52 -3.71
N SER A 237 -3.52 1.96 -4.97
CA SER A 237 -3.24 1.10 -6.12
C SER A 237 -4.12 -0.16 -6.10
N GLN A 238 -3.55 -1.36 -6.21
CA GLN A 238 -4.29 -2.64 -6.10
C GLN A 238 -5.07 -2.81 -4.79
N GLY A 239 -4.62 -2.19 -3.70
CA GLY A 239 -5.36 -2.15 -2.42
C GLY A 239 -6.74 -1.48 -2.54
N THR A 240 -6.94 -0.60 -3.52
CA THR A 240 -8.28 -0.04 -3.81
C THR A 240 -9.25 -1.09 -4.35
N LEU A 241 -8.78 -2.00 -5.21
CA LEU A 241 -9.63 -3.08 -5.72
C LEU A 241 -9.91 -4.12 -4.63
N ILE A 242 -8.93 -4.42 -3.77
CA ILE A 242 -9.14 -5.27 -2.58
C ILE A 242 -10.21 -4.64 -1.67
N THR A 243 -10.17 -3.32 -1.49
CA THR A 243 -11.16 -2.56 -0.71
C THR A 243 -12.56 -2.67 -1.32
N LEU A 244 -12.70 -2.46 -2.63
CA LEU A 244 -13.97 -2.58 -3.34
C LEU A 244 -14.52 -4.01 -3.28
N LEU A 245 -13.66 -5.01 -3.48
CA LEU A 245 -14.06 -6.42 -3.39
C LEU A 245 -14.50 -6.78 -1.96
N ALA A 246 -13.81 -6.29 -0.93
CA ALA A 246 -14.22 -6.49 0.45
C ALA A 246 -15.61 -5.91 0.74
N GLN A 247 -15.96 -4.76 0.15
CA GLN A 247 -17.32 -4.21 0.29
C GLN A 247 -18.36 -5.11 -0.40
N ALA A 248 -18.07 -5.61 -1.60
CA ALA A 248 -18.96 -6.53 -2.28
C ALA A 248 -19.19 -7.83 -1.48
N LEU A 249 -18.14 -8.36 -0.83
CA LEU A 249 -18.24 -9.52 0.05
C LEU A 249 -19.07 -9.24 1.32
N LEU A 250 -18.96 -8.04 1.90
CA LEU A 250 -19.80 -7.63 3.04
C LEU A 250 -21.28 -7.58 2.65
N ILE A 251 -21.58 -7.05 1.46
CA ILE A 251 -22.95 -6.94 0.95
C ILE A 251 -23.59 -8.31 0.72
N ASP A 252 -22.85 -9.26 0.13
CA ASP A 252 -23.33 -10.65 -0.04
C ASP A 252 -23.60 -11.34 1.31
N LYS A 253 -22.88 -10.94 2.37
CA LYS A 253 -23.12 -11.40 3.75
C LYS A 253 -24.26 -10.65 4.45
N GLY A 254 -24.91 -9.68 3.80
CA GLY A 254 -25.91 -8.81 4.42
C GLY A 254 -25.35 -7.89 5.52
N GLN A 255 -24.04 -7.59 5.45
CA GLN A 255 -23.33 -6.77 6.43
C GLN A 255 -23.07 -5.37 5.88
N ARG A 256 -22.98 -4.41 6.80
CA ARG A 256 -22.74 -3.00 6.46
C ARG A 256 -21.33 -2.82 5.85
N CYS A 257 -21.21 -2.00 4.81
CA CYS A 257 -19.93 -1.56 4.24
C CYS A 257 -19.20 -0.56 5.15
N ALA A 258 -17.91 -0.32 4.94
CA ALA A 258 -17.19 0.76 5.59
C ALA A 258 -17.88 2.12 5.37
N ASP A 259 -17.73 3.05 6.33
CA ASP A 259 -18.42 4.34 6.33
C ASP A 259 -17.79 5.32 5.33
N THR A 260 -16.48 5.22 5.09
CA THR A 260 -15.79 6.02 4.07
C THR A 260 -14.74 5.20 3.34
N LEU A 261 -14.67 5.36 2.02
CA LEU A 261 -13.58 4.81 1.21
C LEU A 261 -12.75 5.94 0.62
N ILE A 262 -11.42 5.83 0.69
CA ILE A 262 -10.49 6.72 -0.02
C ILE A 262 -9.64 5.85 -0.95
N MET A 263 -9.83 6.03 -2.25
CA MET A 263 -9.13 5.32 -3.30
C MET A 263 -8.00 6.19 -3.85
N VAL A 264 -6.76 5.79 -3.60
CA VAL A 264 -5.57 6.54 -4.03
C VAL A 264 -4.90 5.84 -5.19
N ASP A 265 -4.70 6.56 -6.30
CA ASP A 265 -3.95 6.10 -7.47
C ASP A 265 -4.43 4.71 -7.97
N THR A 266 -5.75 4.52 -7.99
CA THR A 266 -6.39 3.24 -8.32
C THR A 266 -6.13 2.82 -9.79
N PRO A 267 -5.74 1.56 -10.05
CA PRO A 267 -5.71 1.02 -11.41
C PRO A 267 -7.11 0.68 -11.92
N TYR A 268 -8.17 0.80 -11.11
CA TYR A 268 -9.53 0.48 -11.53
C TYR A 268 -9.91 1.28 -12.77
N SER A 269 -10.35 0.60 -13.83
CA SER A 269 -10.76 1.27 -15.07
C SER A 269 -12.27 1.20 -15.25
N VAL A 270 -12.85 2.33 -15.63
CA VAL A 270 -14.25 2.46 -16.05
C VAL A 270 -14.40 2.41 -17.57
N LEU A 271 -13.31 2.18 -18.31
CA LEU A 271 -13.31 2.17 -19.78
C LEU A 271 -13.49 0.74 -20.32
N PRO A 272 -14.56 0.46 -21.08
CA PRO A 272 -14.81 -0.89 -21.65
C PRO A 272 -13.72 -1.39 -22.61
N SER A 273 -12.89 -0.50 -23.15
CA SER A 273 -11.85 -0.84 -24.13
C SER A 273 -10.61 -1.51 -23.54
N VAL A 274 -10.44 -1.46 -22.22
CA VAL A 274 -9.28 -2.01 -21.50
C VAL A 274 -9.68 -2.97 -20.38
N THR A 275 -10.97 -3.31 -20.31
CA THR A 275 -11.52 -4.25 -19.34
C THR A 275 -12.09 -5.48 -20.06
N PRO A 276 -12.31 -6.61 -19.37
CA PRO A 276 -12.85 -7.82 -19.98
C PRO A 276 -14.19 -7.57 -20.69
N THR A 277 -14.33 -8.12 -21.91
CA THR A 277 -15.57 -8.01 -22.69
C THR A 277 -16.77 -8.55 -21.90
N GLY A 278 -17.87 -7.79 -21.90
CA GLY A 278 -19.10 -8.17 -21.19
C GLY A 278 -19.11 -7.83 -19.69
N HIS A 279 -18.04 -7.22 -19.17
CA HIS A 279 -17.99 -6.79 -17.77
C HIS A 279 -18.12 -5.26 -17.66
N ASP A 280 -19.26 -4.80 -17.14
CA ASP A 280 -19.52 -3.39 -16.89
C ASP A 280 -18.89 -2.94 -15.57
N THR A 281 -17.64 -2.48 -15.66
CA THR A 281 -16.88 -1.99 -14.51
C THR A 281 -17.43 -0.67 -13.96
N LEU A 282 -18.01 0.19 -14.79
CA LEU A 282 -18.64 1.43 -14.31
C LEU A 282 -19.87 1.10 -13.46
N ALA A 283 -20.78 0.25 -13.96
CA ALA A 283 -21.96 -0.15 -13.20
C ALA A 283 -21.59 -0.92 -11.93
N THR A 284 -20.55 -1.75 -11.96
CA THR A 284 -20.03 -2.43 -10.76
C THR A 284 -19.54 -1.43 -9.72
N LEU A 285 -18.79 -0.41 -10.13
CA LEU A 285 -18.34 0.66 -9.24
C LEU A 285 -19.54 1.44 -8.67
N MET A 286 -20.50 1.82 -9.50
CA MET A 286 -21.71 2.53 -9.08
C MET A 286 -22.51 1.73 -8.04
N ARG A 287 -22.69 0.42 -8.24
CA ARG A 287 -23.38 -0.46 -7.29
C ARG A 287 -22.68 -0.51 -5.93
N ILE A 288 -21.36 -0.64 -5.92
CA ILE A 288 -20.57 -0.65 -4.68
C ILE A 288 -20.62 0.71 -4.00
N VAL A 289 -20.46 1.81 -4.76
CA VAL A 289 -20.58 3.18 -4.23
C VAL A 289 -21.96 3.39 -3.62
N ALA A 290 -23.04 3.04 -4.32
CA ALA A 290 -24.40 3.16 -3.80
C ALA A 290 -24.56 2.37 -2.48
N ALA A 291 -24.08 1.13 -2.42
CA ALA A 291 -24.17 0.33 -1.19
C ALA A 291 -23.37 0.92 -0.01
N VAL A 292 -22.29 1.66 -0.27
CA VAL A 292 -21.53 2.39 0.75
C VAL A 292 -22.26 3.67 1.18
N THR A 293 -22.94 4.36 0.27
CA THR A 293 -23.37 5.76 0.46
C THR A 293 -24.88 5.99 0.62
N GLU A 294 -25.74 5.03 0.23
CA GLU A 294 -27.21 5.19 0.22
C GLU A 294 -27.79 5.29 1.64
N THR A 295 -27.26 4.54 2.59
CA THR A 295 -27.67 4.58 4.01
C THR A 295 -26.48 4.89 4.93
N PRO A 296 -26.00 6.16 4.97
CA PRO A 296 -24.94 6.55 5.88
C PRO A 296 -25.34 6.27 7.32
N HIS A 297 -24.50 5.54 8.06
CA HIS A 297 -24.78 5.22 9.44
C HIS A 297 -24.53 6.45 10.33
N THR A 298 -25.54 6.89 11.08
CA THR A 298 -25.51 8.20 11.75
C THR A 298 -25.11 8.15 13.22
N GLN A 299 -24.83 6.97 13.77
CA GLN A 299 -24.47 6.80 15.18
C GLN A 299 -22.95 6.70 15.39
N PRO A 300 -22.43 7.25 16.51
CA PRO A 300 -23.10 8.27 17.32
C PRO A 300 -23.28 9.56 16.50
N PRO A 301 -24.30 10.39 16.78
CA PRO A 301 -24.46 11.69 16.12
C PRO A 301 -23.25 12.59 16.39
N LEU A 302 -22.85 13.43 15.43
CA LEU A 302 -21.71 14.34 15.60
C LEU A 302 -21.75 15.17 16.90
N PRO A 303 -22.91 15.73 17.34
CA PRO A 303 -23.01 16.43 18.63
C PRO A 303 -22.58 15.61 19.85
N GLU A 304 -22.73 14.30 19.80
CA GLU A 304 -22.35 13.42 20.91
C GLU A 304 -20.84 13.17 21.01
N LEU A 305 -20.07 13.46 19.96
CA LEU A 305 -18.61 13.25 19.98
C LEU A 305 -17.90 14.14 21.02
N ARG A 306 -18.49 15.31 21.32
CA ARG A 306 -18.00 16.24 22.35
C ARG A 306 -18.46 15.88 23.76
N ALA A 307 -19.42 14.97 23.93
CA ALA A 307 -20.04 14.70 25.24
C ALA A 307 -19.04 14.05 26.23
N LEU A 308 -18.56 14.86 27.18
CA LEU A 308 -17.54 14.49 28.17
C LEU A 308 -17.99 13.35 29.10
N TRP A 309 -19.26 13.36 29.50
CA TRP A 309 -19.81 12.45 30.52
C TRP A 309 -20.16 11.06 29.98
N THR A 310 -20.40 10.94 28.68
CA THR A 310 -20.79 9.66 28.04
C THR A 310 -19.60 8.94 27.41
N TYR A 311 -18.59 9.67 26.88
CA TYR A 311 -17.55 9.06 26.02
C TYR A 311 -16.13 9.52 26.28
N ARG A 312 -15.84 10.12 27.45
CA ARG A 312 -14.50 10.66 27.75
C ARG A 312 -14.03 11.68 26.67
N GLY A 313 -14.95 12.32 25.93
CA GLY A 313 -14.66 13.27 24.84
C GLY A 313 -13.88 12.66 23.66
N ARG A 314 -14.52 12.41 22.51
CA ARG A 314 -13.81 11.98 21.28
C ARG A 314 -13.18 13.14 20.52
N THR A 315 -13.52 14.36 20.91
CA THR A 315 -13.03 15.64 20.40
C THR A 315 -12.64 16.55 21.57
N GLY A 316 -11.84 17.56 21.29
CA GLY A 316 -11.48 18.62 22.22
C GLY A 316 -12.50 19.75 22.33
N PRO A 317 -12.24 20.70 23.23
CA PRO A 317 -13.15 21.79 23.56
C PRO A 317 -13.41 22.81 22.44
N LEU A 318 -12.46 23.01 21.51
CA LEU A 318 -12.58 23.95 20.39
C LEU A 318 -13.24 23.34 19.14
N TRP A 319 -13.65 22.07 19.21
CA TRP A 319 -14.39 21.41 18.15
C TRP A 319 -15.91 21.46 18.40
N SER A 320 -16.67 21.55 17.31
CA SER A 320 -18.12 21.36 17.31
C SER A 320 -18.57 20.58 16.05
N PRO A 321 -19.83 20.10 16.02
CA PRO A 321 -20.37 19.39 14.85
C PRO A 321 -20.40 20.20 13.55
N THR A 322 -20.22 21.53 13.64
CA THR A 322 -20.31 22.45 12.49
C THR A 322 -18.99 23.15 12.19
N GLU A 323 -18.03 23.17 13.11
CA GLU A 323 -16.77 23.88 12.95
C GLU A 323 -15.64 23.25 13.78
N GLY A 324 -14.43 23.33 13.24
CA GLY A 324 -13.19 23.05 13.94
C GLY A 324 -12.18 24.17 13.72
N THR A 325 -11.06 24.11 14.42
CA THR A 325 -9.99 25.09 14.30
C THR A 325 -8.66 24.40 14.09
N ARG A 326 -7.80 24.97 13.24
CA ARG A 326 -6.45 24.45 13.01
C ARG A 326 -5.44 25.57 12.91
N GLN A 327 -4.23 25.30 13.35
CA GLN A 327 -3.11 26.23 13.23
C GLN A 327 -2.41 26.05 11.89
N ASP A 328 -2.04 27.16 11.26
CA ASP A 328 -1.12 27.14 10.12
C ASP A 328 0.34 26.95 10.59
N LYS A 329 1.28 26.92 9.63
CA LYS A 329 2.71 26.73 9.93
C LYS A 329 3.36 27.85 10.74
N VAL A 330 2.72 29.02 10.83
CA VAL A 330 3.22 30.16 11.61
C VAL A 330 2.39 30.41 12.88
N GLY A 331 1.47 29.49 13.20
CA GLY A 331 0.66 29.49 14.42
C GLY A 331 -0.65 30.28 14.35
N ASN A 332 -1.05 30.80 13.18
CA ASN A 332 -2.34 31.48 13.06
C ASN A 332 -3.47 30.45 13.09
N LEU A 333 -4.51 30.74 13.86
CA LEU A 333 -5.70 29.89 13.93
C LEU A 333 -6.65 30.18 12.77
N THR A 334 -7.04 29.14 12.04
CA THR A 334 -8.07 29.19 11.00
C THR A 334 -9.27 28.33 11.41
N VAL A 335 -10.47 28.90 11.34
CA VAL A 335 -11.73 28.17 11.52
C VAL A 335 -12.13 27.53 10.19
N PHE A 336 -12.55 26.27 10.23
CA PHE A 336 -13.07 25.55 9.07
C PHE A 336 -14.42 24.89 9.41
N PRO A 337 -15.33 24.73 8.43
CA PRO A 337 -16.58 24.01 8.64
C PRO A 337 -16.30 22.51 8.80
N GLU A 338 -16.87 21.91 9.84
CA GLU A 338 -16.85 20.45 10.04
C GLU A 338 -17.92 19.76 9.19
N ARG A 339 -17.69 18.49 8.88
CA ARG A 339 -18.53 17.67 8.02
C ARG A 339 -18.60 16.22 8.49
N ASP A 340 -19.78 15.63 8.33
CA ASP A 340 -19.95 14.18 8.45
C ASP A 340 -19.52 13.51 7.14
N ASN A 341 -18.49 12.68 7.20
CA ASN A 341 -17.97 11.96 6.04
C ASN A 341 -18.48 10.52 5.92
N ARG A 342 -19.39 10.10 6.81
CA ARG A 342 -20.04 8.79 6.71
C ARG A 342 -20.88 8.71 5.43
N GLY A 343 -20.81 7.57 4.76
CA GLY A 343 -21.40 7.31 3.45
C GLY A 343 -20.78 8.15 2.34
N LYS A 344 -19.44 8.19 2.22
CA LYS A 344 -18.75 8.87 1.12
C LYS A 344 -17.64 8.02 0.52
N VAL A 345 -17.39 8.22 -0.77
CA VAL A 345 -16.26 7.61 -1.49
C VAL A 345 -15.44 8.71 -2.14
N TYR A 346 -14.14 8.74 -1.86
CA TYR A 346 -13.19 9.70 -2.40
C TYR A 346 -12.21 9.01 -3.36
N LEU A 347 -11.97 9.61 -4.51
CA LEU A 347 -10.90 9.27 -5.45
C LEU A 347 -9.81 10.34 -5.38
N TYR A 348 -8.61 9.95 -4.99
CA TYR A 348 -7.40 10.75 -5.14
C TYR A 348 -6.69 10.26 -6.40
N PHE A 349 -6.56 11.14 -7.38
CA PHE A 349 -5.94 10.80 -8.65
C PHE A 349 -4.81 11.77 -8.98
N CYS A 350 -3.76 11.26 -9.63
CA CYS A 350 -2.58 12.00 -10.00
C CYS A 350 -2.28 11.86 -11.50
N PRO A 351 -2.43 12.92 -12.32
CA PRO A 351 -2.11 12.89 -13.74
C PRO A 351 -0.64 12.66 -14.06
N GLU A 352 0.25 12.69 -13.05
CA GLU A 352 1.66 12.36 -13.20
C GLU A 352 1.99 10.89 -12.89
N ASP A 353 1.04 10.14 -12.33
CA ASP A 353 1.17 8.71 -12.12
C ASP A 353 1.36 8.01 -13.47
N THR A 354 2.51 7.39 -13.65
CA THR A 354 2.87 6.64 -14.87
C THR A 354 2.62 5.15 -14.78
N THR A 355 2.32 4.62 -13.60
CA THR A 355 2.17 3.17 -13.37
C THR A 355 0.82 2.68 -13.83
N VAL A 356 -0.26 3.42 -13.53
CA VAL A 356 -1.63 3.05 -13.95
C VAL A 356 -2.11 3.79 -15.20
N ALA A 357 -1.22 4.60 -15.80
CA ALA A 357 -1.41 5.29 -17.08
C ALA A 357 -1.17 4.40 -18.32
N LEU A 358 -0.78 3.14 -18.12
CA LEU A 358 -0.49 2.21 -19.22
C LEU A 358 -1.72 2.02 -20.11
N ASP A 359 -1.50 1.89 -21.43
CA ASP A 359 -2.59 1.80 -22.42
C ASP A 359 -3.55 0.62 -22.18
N ASP A 360 -3.04 -0.48 -21.63
CA ASP A 360 -3.82 -1.68 -21.28
C ASP A 360 -4.47 -1.58 -19.88
N VAL A 361 -4.19 -0.52 -19.11
CA VAL A 361 -4.72 -0.30 -17.75
C VAL A 361 -5.73 0.85 -17.74
N LYS A 362 -5.31 2.05 -18.15
CA LYS A 362 -6.07 3.33 -18.10
C LYS A 362 -6.90 3.47 -16.82
N GLY A 363 -6.22 3.44 -15.68
CA GLY A 363 -6.85 3.55 -14.37
C GLY A 363 -7.37 4.95 -14.07
N ILE A 364 -8.50 5.05 -13.36
CA ILE A 364 -9.04 6.34 -12.92
C ILE A 364 -8.15 7.02 -11.87
N GLY A 365 -7.15 6.31 -11.31
CA GLY A 365 -6.10 6.87 -10.47
C GLY A 365 -5.14 7.82 -11.19
N THR A 366 -4.92 7.67 -12.50
CA THR A 366 -4.17 8.67 -13.29
C THR A 366 -5.12 9.76 -13.80
N TYR A 367 -6.23 9.34 -14.39
CA TYR A 367 -7.03 10.21 -15.26
C TYR A 367 -8.24 10.86 -14.59
N GLY A 368 -8.58 10.47 -13.36
CA GLY A 368 -9.87 10.80 -12.75
C GLY A 368 -11.04 10.16 -13.50
N VAL A 369 -12.26 10.33 -12.99
CA VAL A 369 -13.48 9.91 -13.69
C VAL A 369 -13.95 11.05 -14.59
N PRO A 370 -14.10 10.83 -15.91
CA PRO A 370 -14.68 11.83 -16.81
C PRO A 370 -16.19 11.96 -16.59
N ASP A 371 -16.79 13.08 -17.01
CA ASP A 371 -18.25 13.31 -16.91
C ASP A 371 -19.05 12.23 -17.65
N THR A 372 -18.61 11.92 -18.87
CA THR A 372 -19.09 10.82 -19.71
C THR A 372 -17.92 9.99 -20.22
N LEU A 373 -18.16 8.69 -20.43
CA LEU A 373 -17.23 7.81 -21.13
C LEU A 373 -17.18 8.17 -22.63
N PRO A 374 -16.18 7.67 -23.39
CA PRO A 374 -16.07 7.94 -24.83
C PRO A 374 -17.27 7.54 -25.68
N ASP A 375 -18.09 6.60 -25.20
CA ASP A 375 -19.33 6.15 -25.86
C ASP A 375 -20.57 6.99 -25.47
N GLY A 376 -20.40 8.01 -24.63
CA GLY A 376 -21.46 8.88 -24.13
C GLY A 376 -22.12 8.41 -22.83
N THR A 377 -21.74 7.25 -22.28
CA THR A 377 -22.29 6.76 -21.02
C THR A 377 -21.98 7.72 -19.87
N PRO A 378 -22.96 8.19 -19.08
CA PRO A 378 -22.72 9.03 -17.91
C PRO A 378 -21.85 8.32 -16.86
N ALA A 379 -20.68 8.89 -16.55
CA ALA A 379 -19.74 8.34 -15.57
C ALA A 379 -19.71 9.21 -14.31
N MET A 380 -18.89 10.26 -14.24
CA MET A 380 -18.89 11.17 -13.08
C MET A 380 -20.27 11.81 -12.87
N LEU A 381 -21.03 12.07 -13.94
CA LEU A 381 -22.42 12.54 -13.87
C LEU A 381 -23.35 11.57 -13.13
N ALA A 382 -23.10 10.27 -13.20
CA ALA A 382 -23.86 9.24 -12.50
C ALA A 382 -23.31 8.94 -11.10
N LEU A 383 -22.00 9.09 -10.89
CA LEU A 383 -21.33 8.82 -9.61
C LEU A 383 -21.47 9.98 -8.60
N GLN A 384 -21.43 11.24 -9.05
CA GLN A 384 -21.57 12.41 -8.19
C GLN A 384 -22.83 12.38 -7.30
N PRO A 385 -24.05 12.10 -7.80
CA PRO A 385 -25.24 12.05 -6.96
C PRO A 385 -25.20 10.90 -5.94
N LEU A 386 -24.36 9.88 -6.16
CA LEU A 386 -24.11 8.78 -5.23
C LEU A 386 -23.06 9.12 -4.17
N ARG A 387 -22.73 10.40 -3.96
CA ARG A 387 -21.72 10.86 -2.97
C ARG A 387 -20.32 10.32 -3.27
N PHE A 388 -19.99 10.20 -4.56
CA PHE A 388 -18.63 9.98 -5.04
C PHE A 388 -17.94 11.32 -5.29
N TYR A 389 -16.74 11.47 -4.76
CA TYR A 389 -15.96 12.70 -4.80
C TYR A 389 -14.57 12.42 -5.39
N GLN A 390 -14.01 13.36 -6.16
CA GLN A 390 -12.63 13.25 -6.63
C GLN A 390 -11.80 14.49 -6.34
N ARG A 391 -10.52 14.27 -6.00
CA ARG A 391 -9.49 15.28 -5.76
C ARG A 391 -8.35 15.08 -6.75
N LEU A 392 -7.98 16.17 -7.42
CA LEU A 392 -6.80 16.24 -8.27
C LEU A 392 -5.55 16.49 -7.41
N TRP A 393 -4.57 15.61 -7.51
CA TRP A 393 -3.24 15.78 -6.94
C TRP A 393 -2.23 15.98 -8.06
N THR A 394 -1.50 17.09 -8.04
CA THR A 394 -0.50 17.34 -9.06
C THR A 394 0.66 18.15 -8.53
N ARG A 395 1.86 17.86 -9.05
CA ARG A 395 3.07 18.66 -8.81
C ARG A 395 3.12 19.94 -9.65
N ARG A 396 2.18 20.12 -10.60
CA ARG A 396 2.20 21.22 -11.55
C ARG A 396 1.98 22.55 -10.86
N HIS A 397 2.65 23.57 -11.39
CA HIS A 397 2.44 24.95 -11.01
C HIS A 397 1.79 25.71 -12.16
N ARG A 398 0.76 26.49 -11.85
CA ARG A 398 0.07 27.38 -12.80
C ARG A 398 0.23 28.82 -12.32
N ASN A 399 0.70 29.69 -13.20
CA ASN A 399 1.03 31.09 -12.88
C ASN A 399 2.00 31.23 -11.69
N GLY A 400 3.00 30.33 -11.62
CA GLY A 400 4.01 30.31 -10.55
C GLY A 400 3.50 29.82 -9.19
N LYS A 401 2.26 29.33 -9.09
CA LYS A 401 1.65 28.81 -7.85
C LYS A 401 1.29 27.33 -7.98
N PRO A 402 1.34 26.55 -6.89
CA PRO A 402 0.87 25.17 -6.91
C PRO A 402 -0.63 25.11 -7.20
N VAL A 403 -1.05 24.10 -7.97
CA VAL A 403 -2.47 23.72 -8.06
C VAL A 403 -2.85 23.12 -6.71
N ARG A 404 -3.81 23.74 -6.03
CA ARG A 404 -4.15 23.39 -4.64
C ARG A 404 -5.24 22.32 -4.58
N VAL A 405 -5.15 21.45 -3.58
CA VAL A 405 -6.16 20.47 -3.22
C VAL A 405 -7.16 21.12 -2.27
N GLY A 406 -8.46 20.90 -2.50
CA GLY A 406 -9.52 21.42 -1.63
C GLY A 406 -9.96 22.86 -1.95
N GLU A 407 -9.83 23.29 -3.20
CA GLU A 407 -10.52 24.49 -3.68
C GLU A 407 -12.03 24.21 -3.87
N ALA A 408 -12.82 25.26 -4.12
CA ALA A 408 -14.25 25.12 -4.44
C ALA A 408 -14.46 24.24 -5.68
N ALA A 409 -15.56 23.49 -5.70
CA ALA A 409 -15.87 22.55 -6.79
C ALA A 409 -15.89 23.27 -8.15
N LYS A 410 -15.15 22.73 -9.11
CA LYS A 410 -14.97 23.32 -10.44
C LYS A 410 -14.43 22.28 -11.43
N PRO A 411 -14.56 22.53 -12.74
CA PRO A 411 -13.75 21.84 -13.72
C PRO A 411 -12.29 22.26 -13.51
N GLU A 412 -11.37 21.30 -13.52
CA GLU A 412 -9.94 21.56 -13.44
C GLU A 412 -9.22 20.85 -14.57
N LYS A 413 -8.27 21.54 -15.20
CA LYS A 413 -7.49 20.98 -16.30
C LYS A 413 -6.53 19.93 -15.79
N LEU A 414 -6.53 18.75 -16.41
CA LEU A 414 -5.49 17.75 -16.21
C LEU A 414 -4.17 18.21 -16.86
N ARG A 415 -4.28 18.89 -18.00
CA ARG A 415 -3.15 19.48 -18.71
C ARG A 415 -3.49 20.83 -19.30
N ALA A 416 -2.86 21.88 -18.80
CA ALA A 416 -2.92 23.22 -19.37
C ALA A 416 -1.90 23.41 -20.50
N LYS A 417 -2.09 24.48 -21.27
CA LYS A 417 -1.18 24.88 -22.35
C LYS A 417 0.26 25.03 -21.87
N GLY A 418 1.19 24.41 -22.61
CA GLY A 418 2.62 24.41 -22.30
C GLY A 418 3.06 23.35 -21.27
N GLU A 419 2.13 22.62 -20.66
CA GLU A 419 2.46 21.48 -19.81
C GLU A 419 2.73 20.23 -20.66
N HIS A 420 3.63 19.36 -20.20
CA HIS A 420 4.01 18.14 -20.90
C HIS A 420 2.82 17.20 -21.10
N ARG A 421 2.81 16.53 -22.28
CA ARG A 421 1.72 15.63 -22.70
C ARG A 421 1.68 14.31 -21.93
N TYR A 422 2.84 13.84 -21.45
CA TYR A 422 2.97 12.55 -20.81
C TYR A 422 3.11 12.71 -19.28
N PRO A 423 2.38 11.92 -18.48
CA PRO A 423 2.35 11.97 -17.01
C PRO A 423 3.74 12.10 -16.32
N GLY A 424 4.76 11.37 -16.78
CA GLY A 424 6.05 11.26 -16.08
C GLY A 424 7.24 12.04 -16.63
N ASN A 425 7.05 12.96 -17.58
CA ASN A 425 8.14 13.73 -18.22
C ASN A 425 9.28 12.92 -18.88
N ASN A 426 9.08 11.63 -19.18
CA ASN A 426 10.05 10.84 -19.95
C ASN A 426 9.49 10.54 -21.35
N LEU A 427 10.04 11.21 -22.36
CA LEU A 427 9.67 11.02 -23.78
C LEU A 427 9.83 9.57 -24.23
N ILE A 428 10.82 8.83 -23.70
CA ILE A 428 11.13 7.46 -24.11
C ILE A 428 10.12 6.45 -23.56
N VAL A 429 9.70 6.60 -22.30
CA VAL A 429 8.67 5.74 -21.68
C VAL A 429 7.27 6.11 -22.18
N GLY A 430 7.01 7.41 -22.37
CA GLY A 430 5.73 7.92 -22.89
C GLY A 430 5.45 7.55 -24.35
N LEU A 431 6.46 7.38 -25.19
CA LEU A 431 6.31 6.90 -26.58
C LEU A 431 5.98 5.40 -26.68
N ALA A 432 6.26 4.61 -25.64
CA ALA A 432 6.21 3.15 -25.71
C ALA A 432 4.94 2.50 -25.15
N SER A 433 4.13 3.19 -24.32
CA SER A 433 3.05 2.50 -23.57
C SER A 433 1.98 3.36 -22.87
N GLN A 434 1.92 4.69 -23.06
CA GLN A 434 1.10 5.60 -22.24
C GLN A 434 0.09 6.42 -23.04
N GLY A 435 -1.15 6.48 -22.57
CA GLY A 435 -2.17 7.40 -23.09
C GLY A 435 -1.83 8.84 -22.71
N GLY A 436 -1.39 9.64 -23.68
CA GLY A 436 -1.09 11.06 -23.45
C GLY A 436 -2.34 11.88 -23.12
N ILE A 437 -2.22 12.84 -22.20
CA ILE A 437 -3.34 13.70 -21.78
C ILE A 437 -3.51 14.84 -22.80
N ALA A 438 -4.73 15.04 -23.29
CA ALA A 438 -4.99 16.11 -24.25
C ALA A 438 -4.83 17.48 -23.58
N GLU A 439 -4.39 18.48 -24.35
CA GLU A 439 -4.34 19.85 -23.84
C GLU A 439 -5.78 20.33 -23.57
N ASP A 440 -5.96 21.02 -22.46
CA ASP A 440 -7.24 21.54 -21.97
C ASP A 440 -8.28 20.44 -21.66
N GLU A 441 -7.86 19.19 -21.51
CA GLU A 441 -8.70 18.14 -20.98
C GLU A 441 -9.03 18.41 -19.50
N GLU A 442 -10.32 18.46 -19.17
CA GLU A 442 -10.83 18.80 -17.83
C GLU A 442 -11.43 17.60 -17.11
N ARG A 443 -11.45 17.70 -15.78
CA ARG A 443 -12.23 16.82 -14.89
C ARG A 443 -13.01 17.66 -13.90
N TRP A 444 -14.22 17.23 -13.58
CA TRP A 444 -15.02 17.83 -12.53
C TRP A 444 -14.45 17.47 -11.16
N ILE A 445 -13.85 18.43 -10.46
CA ILE A 445 -13.33 18.24 -9.10
C ILE A 445 -14.40 18.71 -8.12
N ASN A 446 -14.99 17.76 -7.40
CA ASN A 446 -16.21 18.00 -6.61
C ASN A 446 -16.06 17.72 -5.11
N ALA A 447 -14.90 17.21 -4.66
CA ALA A 447 -14.65 16.98 -3.24
C ALA A 447 -14.72 18.28 -2.44
N GLU A 448 -15.13 18.18 -1.19
CA GLU A 448 -15.43 19.37 -0.39
C GLU A 448 -14.19 20.27 -0.18
N PRO A 449 -14.40 21.60 -0.10
CA PRO A 449 -13.31 22.54 0.13
C PRO A 449 -12.56 22.28 1.44
N LEU A 450 -11.30 22.69 1.47
CA LEU A 450 -10.44 22.72 2.65
C LEU A 450 -10.11 24.18 2.97
N ILE A 451 -10.04 24.53 4.25
CA ILE A 451 -9.82 25.92 4.67
C ILE A 451 -8.58 25.99 5.58
N PRO A 452 -7.41 26.45 5.07
CA PRO A 452 -7.13 26.78 3.67
C PRO A 452 -7.00 25.55 2.74
N PRO A 453 -7.09 25.74 1.41
CA PRO A 453 -6.71 24.72 0.44
C PRO A 453 -5.21 24.36 0.57
N HIS A 454 -4.88 23.10 0.35
CA HIS A 454 -3.54 22.54 0.56
C HIS A 454 -2.70 22.60 -0.71
N ALA A 455 -1.42 22.97 -0.59
CA ALA A 455 -0.45 22.81 -1.66
C ALA A 455 0.16 21.40 -1.56
N PRO A 456 -0.12 20.49 -2.51
CA PRO A 456 0.27 19.09 -2.40
C PRO A 456 1.80 18.94 -2.38
N GLN A 457 2.30 18.05 -1.51
CA GLN A 457 3.71 17.71 -1.43
C GLN A 457 3.97 16.39 -2.16
N MET A 458 4.48 16.48 -3.39
CA MET A 458 4.58 15.34 -4.30
C MET A 458 6.00 14.75 -4.41
N PHE A 459 6.99 15.34 -3.75
CA PHE A 459 8.42 14.99 -3.89
C PHE A 459 9.00 14.25 -2.67
N GLY A 460 8.14 13.79 -1.75
CA GLY A 460 8.57 13.11 -0.52
C GLY A 460 9.39 11.86 -0.83
N GLY A 461 10.50 11.66 -0.12
CA GLY A 461 11.36 10.47 -0.23
C GLY A 461 12.29 10.41 -1.45
N GLU A 462 12.24 11.38 -2.36
CA GLU A 462 13.12 11.38 -3.54
C GLU A 462 14.59 11.61 -3.14
N ALA A 463 15.50 10.73 -3.61
CA ALA A 463 16.94 10.87 -3.38
C ALA A 463 17.53 12.10 -4.11
N GLN A 464 16.94 12.45 -5.26
CA GLN A 464 17.15 13.75 -5.90
C GLN A 464 15.78 14.38 -6.15
N PRO A 465 15.42 15.46 -5.43
CA PRO A 465 14.12 16.08 -5.59
C PRO A 465 13.86 16.55 -7.02
N GLY A 466 12.65 16.29 -7.48
CA GLY A 466 12.12 16.79 -8.73
C GLY A 466 11.74 18.26 -8.66
N SER A 467 11.01 18.69 -9.68
CA SER A 467 10.39 20.00 -9.76
C SER A 467 8.99 19.87 -10.36
N SER A 468 8.28 21.00 -10.45
CA SER A 468 6.98 21.08 -11.12
C SER A 468 7.04 20.68 -12.60
N ALA A 469 8.22 20.67 -13.21
CA ALA A 469 8.43 20.36 -14.63
C ALA A 469 9.42 19.21 -14.89
N LYS A 470 10.06 18.62 -13.87
CA LYS A 470 11.01 17.50 -14.05
C LYS A 470 10.83 16.49 -12.93
N SER A 471 10.70 15.22 -13.28
CA SER A 471 10.57 14.14 -12.29
C SER A 471 11.82 14.03 -11.45
N GLY A 472 11.64 13.80 -10.15
CA GLY A 472 12.72 13.46 -9.23
C GLY A 472 13.23 12.05 -9.48
N LEU A 473 14.27 11.69 -8.74
CA LEU A 473 14.86 10.37 -8.79
C LEU A 473 14.79 9.67 -7.44
N ASP A 474 14.31 8.43 -7.46
CA ASP A 474 14.22 7.56 -6.29
C ASP A 474 15.45 6.65 -6.22
N ARG A 475 15.82 6.29 -4.98
CA ARG A 475 16.78 5.23 -4.72
C ARG A 475 16.01 3.96 -4.35
N PRO A 476 16.33 2.80 -4.93
CA PRO A 476 15.80 1.53 -4.50
C PRO A 476 16.10 1.27 -3.02
N ASP A 477 15.07 0.96 -2.24
CA ASP A 477 15.21 0.43 -0.87
C ASP A 477 15.70 -1.03 -0.88
N ASP A 478 15.92 -1.60 0.31
CA ASP A 478 16.51 -2.94 0.44
C ASP A 478 15.59 -4.06 -0.11
N VAL A 479 14.26 -3.85 -0.11
CA VAL A 479 13.30 -4.76 -0.76
C VAL A 479 13.42 -4.67 -2.29
N SER A 480 13.53 -3.45 -2.83
CA SER A 480 13.70 -3.19 -4.26
C SER A 480 15.05 -3.72 -4.77
N VAL A 481 16.11 -3.61 -3.97
CA VAL A 481 17.41 -4.25 -4.27
C VAL A 481 17.25 -5.77 -4.26
N SER A 482 16.51 -6.35 -3.32
CA SER A 482 16.24 -7.79 -3.29
C SER A 482 15.43 -8.25 -4.51
N ASN A 483 14.47 -7.45 -4.99
CA ASN A 483 13.79 -7.68 -6.26
C ASN A 483 14.77 -7.68 -7.45
N ALA A 484 15.74 -6.76 -7.46
CA ALA A 484 16.76 -6.73 -8.51
C ALA A 484 17.67 -7.97 -8.48
N LEU A 485 18.07 -8.44 -7.30
CA LEU A 485 18.90 -9.64 -7.16
C LEU A 485 18.18 -10.89 -7.69
N GLY A 486 16.91 -11.06 -7.34
CA GLY A 486 16.06 -12.16 -7.81
C GLY A 486 15.51 -11.99 -9.23
N ASN A 487 15.89 -10.94 -9.96
CA ASN A 487 15.47 -10.75 -11.34
C ASN A 487 16.44 -11.46 -12.30
N PRO A 488 15.97 -12.48 -13.06
CA PRO A 488 16.83 -13.30 -13.94
C PRO A 488 17.42 -12.52 -15.12
N VAL A 489 16.87 -11.35 -15.46
CA VAL A 489 17.35 -10.51 -16.56
C VAL A 489 17.95 -9.18 -16.10
N ALA A 490 18.14 -9.01 -14.78
CA ALA A 490 18.85 -7.86 -14.23
C ALA A 490 20.28 -7.78 -14.77
N ARG A 491 20.74 -6.55 -14.97
CA ARG A 491 22.06 -6.26 -15.53
C ARG A 491 22.94 -5.66 -14.43
N PHE A 492 23.92 -6.43 -13.98
CA PHE A 492 24.91 -5.99 -12.98
C PHE A 492 26.31 -5.80 -13.59
N GLN A 493 27.22 -5.20 -12.81
CA GLN A 493 28.57 -4.94 -13.28
C GLN A 493 29.40 -6.24 -13.32
N TRP A 494 30.43 -6.23 -14.16
CA TRP A 494 31.33 -7.37 -14.33
C TRP A 494 32.74 -6.97 -13.90
N ARG A 495 33.34 -7.77 -13.01
CA ARG A 495 34.69 -7.54 -12.46
C ARG A 495 35.66 -8.55 -13.04
N LYS A 496 36.75 -8.07 -13.64
CA LYS A 496 37.85 -8.93 -14.11
C LYS A 496 38.55 -9.59 -12.92
N ILE A 497 38.73 -10.91 -12.95
CA ILE A 497 39.38 -11.69 -11.89
C ILE A 497 40.70 -12.29 -12.33
N SER A 498 40.85 -12.64 -13.61
CA SER A 498 42.09 -13.19 -14.15
C SER A 498 42.14 -13.04 -15.66
N THR A 499 43.30 -13.41 -16.22
CA THR A 499 43.53 -13.53 -17.66
C THR A 499 43.99 -14.96 -17.94
N SER A 500 43.54 -15.55 -19.05
CA SER A 500 43.98 -16.86 -19.51
C SER A 500 44.41 -16.80 -20.97
N ALA A 501 45.49 -17.51 -21.33
CA ALA A 501 45.91 -17.65 -22.73
C ALA A 501 44.95 -18.53 -23.56
N VAL A 502 44.17 -19.38 -22.89
CA VAL A 502 43.23 -20.31 -23.51
C VAL A 502 41.83 -20.15 -22.92
N ARG A 503 40.80 -20.68 -23.60
CA ARG A 503 39.45 -20.75 -23.04
C ARG A 503 39.44 -21.66 -21.81
N ILE A 504 38.65 -21.27 -20.81
CA ILE A 504 38.46 -22.06 -19.59
C ILE A 504 37.03 -22.58 -19.47
N ASP A 505 36.85 -23.59 -18.62
CA ASP A 505 35.54 -24.04 -18.15
C ASP A 505 35.02 -23.06 -17.10
N LEU A 506 33.96 -22.31 -17.45
CA LEU A 506 33.41 -21.26 -16.61
C LEU A 506 32.64 -21.81 -15.40
N GLU A 507 32.01 -22.97 -15.51
CA GLU A 507 31.29 -23.58 -14.38
C GLU A 507 32.26 -24.09 -13.33
N LYS A 508 33.33 -24.77 -13.76
CA LYS A 508 34.38 -25.21 -12.83
C LYS A 508 35.08 -24.03 -12.18
N ALA A 509 35.37 -22.96 -12.94
CA ALA A 509 35.97 -21.75 -12.41
C ALA A 509 35.03 -21.01 -11.43
N ARG A 510 33.73 -21.00 -11.69
CA ARG A 510 32.71 -20.44 -10.80
C ARG A 510 32.64 -21.21 -9.49
N ALA A 511 32.56 -22.54 -9.57
CA ALA A 511 32.52 -23.40 -8.39
C ALA A 511 33.76 -23.18 -7.51
N ALA A 512 34.96 -23.14 -8.11
CA ALA A 512 36.20 -22.86 -7.40
C ALA A 512 36.24 -21.43 -6.81
N TRP A 513 35.65 -20.43 -7.48
CA TRP A 513 35.54 -19.07 -6.92
C TRP A 513 34.60 -19.02 -5.72
N ASN A 514 33.49 -19.77 -5.76
CA ASN A 514 32.46 -19.77 -4.72
C ASN A 514 32.80 -20.66 -3.51
N GLU A 515 33.78 -21.56 -3.64
CA GLU A 515 34.18 -22.48 -2.58
C GLU A 515 34.56 -21.72 -1.29
N GLY A 516 33.94 -22.11 -0.17
CA GLY A 516 34.19 -21.53 1.16
C GLY A 516 33.63 -20.12 1.40
N LYS A 517 32.81 -19.58 0.50
CA LYS A 517 32.19 -18.25 0.65
C LYS A 517 30.72 -18.34 1.06
N GLU A 518 30.30 -17.39 1.88
CA GLU A 518 28.90 -17.18 2.23
C GLU A 518 28.04 -16.86 1.00
N PRO A 519 26.74 -17.19 0.99
CA PRO A 519 25.86 -16.99 -0.17
C PRO A 519 25.91 -15.57 -0.75
N GLY A 520 26.00 -14.53 0.08
CA GLY A 520 26.09 -13.14 -0.35
C GLY A 520 27.40 -12.74 -1.03
N ASP A 521 28.45 -13.55 -0.89
CA ASP A 521 29.79 -13.34 -1.48
C ASP A 521 30.10 -14.29 -2.64
N GLN A 522 29.15 -15.16 -2.98
CA GLN A 522 29.22 -15.99 -4.17
C GLN A 522 28.83 -15.18 -5.41
N THR A 523 29.44 -15.52 -6.55
CA THR A 523 29.07 -14.95 -7.84
C THR A 523 28.14 -15.90 -8.59
N GLU A 524 27.11 -15.34 -9.22
CA GLU A 524 26.14 -16.11 -10.00
C GLU A 524 26.75 -16.62 -11.30
N ALA A 525 27.55 -15.78 -11.98
CA ALA A 525 28.01 -16.07 -13.33
C ALA A 525 29.44 -15.58 -13.60
N LEU A 526 30.18 -16.35 -14.40
CA LEU A 526 31.43 -15.94 -15.03
C LEU A 526 31.25 -15.83 -16.55
N LYS A 527 32.00 -14.92 -17.17
CA LYS A 527 32.13 -14.82 -18.63
C LYS A 527 33.60 -14.64 -19.01
N GLN A 528 33.92 -15.05 -20.23
CA GLN A 528 35.25 -14.82 -20.83
C GLN A 528 35.15 -13.94 -22.07
N VAL A 529 35.96 -12.89 -22.14
CA VAL A 529 36.01 -11.94 -23.25
C VAL A 529 37.35 -12.07 -23.94
N ARG A 530 37.35 -12.40 -25.24
CA ARG A 530 38.57 -12.47 -26.04
C ARG A 530 39.14 -11.06 -26.22
N GLN A 531 40.40 -10.89 -25.86
CA GLN A 531 41.19 -9.72 -26.17
C GLN A 531 42.15 -10.07 -27.30
N TYR A 532 42.12 -9.25 -28.35
CA TYR A 532 43.00 -9.42 -29.50
C TYR A 532 44.37 -8.86 -29.18
N GLY A 533 45.38 -9.69 -29.36
CA GLY A 533 46.78 -9.30 -29.27
C GLY A 533 47.17 -8.35 -30.39
N ASN A 534 48.32 -7.70 -30.24
CA ASN A 534 48.89 -6.84 -31.25
C ASN A 534 50.09 -7.55 -31.89
N VAL A 535 49.90 -7.98 -33.14
CA VAL A 535 50.91 -8.70 -33.93
C VAL A 535 52.22 -7.92 -34.04
N THR A 536 52.15 -6.59 -34.12
CA THR A 536 53.33 -5.71 -34.23
C THR A 536 54.11 -5.58 -32.92
N LEU A 537 53.44 -5.76 -31.78
CA LEU A 537 54.04 -5.72 -30.44
C LEU A 537 54.35 -7.11 -29.87
N GLY A 538 54.09 -8.18 -30.64
CA GLY A 538 54.31 -9.56 -30.21
C GLY A 538 53.42 -10.02 -29.05
N THR A 539 52.31 -9.32 -28.78
CA THR A 539 51.40 -9.70 -27.69
C THR A 539 50.38 -10.72 -28.20
N PRO A 540 50.25 -11.90 -27.56
CA PRO A 540 49.29 -12.91 -27.98
C PRO A 540 47.86 -12.54 -27.57
N ASP A 541 46.88 -13.13 -28.26
CA ASP A 541 45.50 -13.14 -27.82
C ASP A 541 45.38 -13.76 -26.42
N HIS A 542 44.45 -13.24 -25.64
CA HIS A 542 44.10 -13.79 -24.34
C HIS A 542 42.61 -13.64 -24.06
N PHE A 543 42.16 -14.28 -23.00
CA PHE A 543 40.79 -14.21 -22.50
C PHE A 543 40.80 -13.56 -21.13
N ASP A 544 40.08 -12.45 -21.02
CA ASP A 544 39.77 -11.86 -19.72
C ASP A 544 38.62 -12.64 -19.10
N ILE A 545 38.83 -13.13 -17.88
CA ILE A 545 37.80 -13.82 -17.11
C ILE A 545 37.17 -12.79 -16.19
N LEU A 546 35.86 -12.58 -16.34
CA LEU A 546 35.09 -11.65 -15.53
C LEU A 546 34.01 -12.42 -14.77
N ARG A 547 33.74 -11.99 -13.54
CA ARG A 547 32.59 -12.44 -12.76
C ARG A 547 31.55 -11.32 -12.65
N GLU A 548 30.30 -11.68 -12.46
CA GLU A 548 29.29 -10.72 -12.04
C GLU A 548 29.61 -10.25 -10.61
N GLU A 549 29.16 -9.06 -10.24
CA GLU A 549 29.17 -8.62 -8.83
C GLU A 549 28.44 -9.65 -7.94
N THR A 550 28.94 -9.84 -6.72
CA THR A 550 28.26 -10.66 -5.72
C THR A 550 27.03 -9.92 -5.17
N PRO A 551 26.05 -10.61 -4.56
CA PRO A 551 24.92 -9.94 -3.91
C PRO A 551 25.33 -8.82 -2.93
N ASN A 552 26.35 -9.05 -2.10
CA ASN A 552 26.87 -8.04 -1.17
C ASN A 552 27.50 -6.84 -1.89
N GLU A 553 28.26 -7.06 -2.96
CA GLU A 553 28.80 -5.98 -3.78
C GLU A 553 27.69 -5.16 -4.46
N ILE A 554 26.64 -5.83 -4.94
CA ILE A 554 25.47 -5.19 -5.56
C ILE A 554 24.75 -4.33 -4.53
N ARG A 555 24.44 -4.86 -3.34
CA ARG A 555 23.81 -4.11 -2.23
C ARG A 555 24.63 -2.88 -1.86
N ALA A 556 25.94 -3.05 -1.64
CA ALA A 556 26.84 -1.96 -1.27
C ALA A 556 26.91 -0.87 -2.36
N ARG A 557 26.99 -1.27 -3.63
CA ARG A 557 27.01 -0.32 -4.75
C ARG A 557 25.67 0.40 -4.90
N MET A 558 24.55 -0.32 -4.90
CA MET A 558 23.22 0.25 -5.10
C MET A 558 22.82 1.22 -3.98
N ALA A 559 23.39 1.07 -2.78
CA ALA A 559 23.17 2.01 -1.68
C ALA A 559 23.70 3.43 -1.97
N VAL A 560 24.76 3.58 -2.79
CA VAL A 560 25.46 4.87 -2.97
C VAL A 560 25.56 5.35 -4.40
N ALA A 561 25.54 4.44 -5.37
CA ALA A 561 25.78 4.79 -6.77
C ALA A 561 24.66 5.68 -7.33
N ARG A 562 24.98 6.49 -8.34
CA ARG A 562 24.02 7.43 -8.97
C ARG A 562 23.32 6.84 -10.19
N ASP A 563 23.94 5.87 -10.84
CA ASP A 563 23.43 5.16 -12.02
C ASP A 563 22.27 4.22 -11.71
N VAL A 564 22.03 3.93 -10.44
CA VAL A 564 20.93 3.08 -9.93
C VAL A 564 19.68 3.88 -9.58
N LEU A 565 19.75 5.23 -9.67
CA LEU A 565 18.61 6.08 -9.38
C LEU A 565 17.59 5.99 -10.51
N GLU A 566 16.33 5.80 -10.15
CA GLU A 566 15.22 5.59 -11.08
C GLU A 566 14.32 6.83 -11.10
N THR A 567 13.67 7.10 -12.24
CA THR A 567 12.73 8.22 -12.31
C THR A 567 11.50 7.91 -11.49
N ASN A 568 11.11 8.82 -10.57
CA ASN A 568 9.90 8.66 -9.78
C ASN A 568 8.67 8.60 -10.70
N SER A 569 7.86 7.55 -10.55
CA SER A 569 6.65 7.32 -11.34
C SER A 569 5.46 8.16 -10.88
N TYR A 570 5.57 8.81 -9.70
CA TYR A 570 4.54 9.53 -8.95
C TYR A 570 3.32 8.70 -8.53
N HIS A 571 3.32 7.38 -8.75
CA HIS A 571 2.20 6.47 -8.43
C HIS A 571 1.81 6.43 -6.95
N SER A 572 2.74 6.70 -6.04
CA SER A 572 2.46 6.74 -4.60
C SER A 572 2.79 8.09 -4.00
N ALA A 573 3.00 9.12 -4.83
CA ALA A 573 3.51 10.42 -4.39
C ALA A 573 2.58 11.12 -3.39
N VAL A 574 1.26 10.89 -3.51
CA VAL A 574 0.27 11.40 -2.55
C VAL A 574 0.56 10.88 -1.13
N LEU A 575 1.05 9.64 -1.01
CA LEU A 575 1.26 8.93 0.24
C LEU A 575 2.61 9.18 0.90
N ARG A 576 3.56 9.78 0.18
CA ARG A 576 4.95 9.95 0.63
C ARG A 576 5.17 11.18 1.51
N SER A 577 4.12 11.92 1.86
CA SER A 577 4.21 13.11 2.72
C SER A 577 3.16 13.07 3.84
N PRO A 578 3.60 13.09 5.12
CA PRO A 578 2.71 13.27 6.26
C PRO A 578 1.82 14.51 6.12
N GLU A 579 2.32 15.58 5.51
CA GLU A 579 1.57 16.82 5.34
C GLU A 579 0.36 16.64 4.42
N ASN A 580 0.43 15.78 3.39
CA ASN A 580 -0.74 15.50 2.56
C ASN A 580 -1.87 14.84 3.38
N HIS A 581 -1.50 13.94 4.30
CA HIS A 581 -2.47 13.26 5.16
C HIS A 581 -3.00 14.16 6.27
N ARG A 582 -2.12 14.96 6.87
CA ARG A 582 -2.46 15.97 7.87
C ARG A 582 -3.49 16.96 7.35
N TRP A 583 -3.25 17.53 6.17
CA TRP A 583 -4.06 18.64 5.64
C TRP A 583 -5.32 18.21 4.89
N VAL A 584 -5.30 17.02 4.27
CA VAL A 584 -6.37 16.55 3.38
C VAL A 584 -7.01 15.26 3.89
N THR A 585 -6.23 14.19 4.04
CA THR A 585 -6.81 12.86 4.34
C THR A 585 -7.53 12.83 5.69
N ALA A 586 -6.97 13.47 6.71
CA ALA A 586 -7.60 13.61 8.02
C ALA A 586 -8.96 14.33 7.98
N MET A 587 -9.20 15.18 6.96
CA MET A 587 -10.46 15.90 6.75
C MET A 587 -11.50 15.09 5.96
N ASP A 588 -11.09 14.00 5.31
CA ASP A 588 -11.92 13.19 4.44
C ASP A 588 -12.32 11.85 5.06
N ILE A 589 -11.61 11.35 6.07
CA ILE A 589 -12.06 10.21 6.87
C ILE A 589 -13.34 10.53 7.65
N ALA A 590 -14.17 9.52 7.89
CA ALA A 590 -15.29 9.60 8.83
C ALA A 590 -14.82 9.66 10.27
N VAL A 591 -15.56 10.41 11.09
CA VAL A 591 -15.40 10.48 12.54
C VAL A 591 -16.68 10.00 13.22
N GLY A 592 -16.53 9.34 14.35
CA GLY A 592 -17.57 8.66 15.09
C GLY A 592 -16.97 7.97 16.30
N GLN A 593 -16.97 6.63 16.34
CA GLN A 593 -16.43 5.85 17.46
C GLN A 593 -15.53 4.70 17.02
N ALA A 594 -14.67 4.26 17.96
CA ALA A 594 -13.74 3.14 17.85
C ALA A 594 -13.60 2.37 19.19
N HIS A 595 -14.69 1.80 19.70
CA HIS A 595 -14.68 1.03 20.95
C HIS A 595 -13.67 -0.14 20.94
N CYS A 596 -13.51 -0.80 19.81
CA CYS A 596 -12.56 -1.88 19.58
C CYS A 596 -11.10 -1.43 19.76
N LEU A 597 -10.78 -0.18 19.40
CA LEU A 597 -9.45 0.38 19.60
C LEU A 597 -9.28 0.99 21.00
N ASN A 598 -10.37 1.36 21.68
CA ASN A 598 -10.34 1.85 23.05
C ASN A 598 -10.07 0.71 24.06
N ASP A 599 -10.51 -0.52 23.76
CA ASP A 599 -10.11 -1.73 24.51
C ASP A 599 -8.70 -2.19 24.07
N PRO A 600 -7.68 -2.09 24.94
CA PRO A 600 -6.31 -2.47 24.58
C PRO A 600 -6.17 -3.92 24.09
N GLN A 601 -6.94 -4.85 24.67
CA GLN A 601 -6.84 -6.26 24.32
C GLN A 601 -7.36 -6.51 22.91
N LEU A 602 -8.49 -5.89 22.55
CA LEU A 602 -9.05 -5.97 21.21
C LEU A 602 -8.18 -5.22 20.20
N ARG A 603 -7.69 -4.03 20.54
CA ARG A 603 -6.78 -3.25 19.70
C ARG A 603 -5.55 -4.07 19.30
N GLU A 604 -4.88 -4.67 20.27
CA GLU A 604 -3.65 -5.44 20.03
C GLU A 604 -3.90 -6.63 19.10
N VAL A 605 -4.96 -7.41 19.33
CA VAL A 605 -5.24 -8.56 18.48
C VAL A 605 -5.72 -8.15 17.09
N LEU A 606 -6.55 -7.12 16.95
CA LEU A 606 -7.05 -6.65 15.65
C LEU A 606 -5.92 -6.10 14.78
N VAL A 607 -4.98 -5.36 15.37
CA VAL A 607 -3.77 -4.90 14.68
C VAL A 607 -2.89 -6.08 14.28
N ALA A 608 -2.73 -7.09 15.14
CA ALA A 608 -1.87 -8.22 14.85
C ALA A 608 -2.43 -9.12 13.72
N ILE A 609 -3.74 -9.38 13.69
CA ILE A 609 -4.37 -10.22 12.66
C ILE A 609 -4.56 -9.50 11.32
N ALA A 610 -4.43 -8.17 11.30
CA ALA A 610 -4.41 -7.38 10.07
C ALA A 610 -3.11 -7.59 9.27
N ASP A 611 -2.03 -8.03 9.92
CA ASP A 611 -0.85 -8.57 9.24
C ASP A 611 -1.07 -10.04 8.87
N TRP A 612 -0.78 -10.38 7.62
CA TRP A 612 -0.91 -11.75 7.12
C TRP A 612 0.36 -12.57 7.34
N LYS A 613 1.48 -11.92 7.65
CA LYS A 613 2.79 -12.53 7.91
C LYS A 613 2.79 -13.18 9.30
N LEU A 614 2.08 -14.30 9.41
CA LEU A 614 1.93 -15.07 10.64
C LEU A 614 2.76 -16.35 10.51
N ASP A 615 4.08 -16.24 10.74
CA ASP A 615 4.89 -17.44 10.97
C ASP A 615 4.49 -18.13 12.29
N SER A 616 5.08 -19.29 12.59
CA SER A 616 4.72 -20.07 13.77
C SER A 616 4.94 -19.31 15.08
N GLU A 617 6.05 -18.58 15.19
CA GLU A 617 6.34 -17.79 16.40
C GLU A 617 5.34 -16.65 16.55
N ARG A 618 5.08 -15.91 15.48
CA ARG A 618 4.15 -14.79 15.49
C ARG A 618 2.71 -15.24 15.74
N PHE A 619 2.29 -16.35 15.15
CA PHE A 619 0.96 -16.91 15.40
C PHE A 619 0.81 -17.32 16.87
N ASP A 620 1.82 -17.97 17.44
CA ASP A 620 1.86 -18.34 18.86
C ASP A 620 1.75 -17.12 19.79
N GLU A 621 2.40 -16.00 19.44
CA GLU A 621 2.22 -14.72 20.16
C GLU A 621 0.79 -14.21 20.05
N VAL A 622 0.22 -14.21 18.84
CA VAL A 622 -1.12 -13.69 18.56
C VAL A 622 -2.21 -14.46 19.31
N VAL A 623 -2.15 -15.80 19.33
CA VAL A 623 -3.16 -16.62 20.05
C VAL A 623 -3.07 -16.46 21.56
N LYS A 624 -1.92 -16.04 22.09
CA LYS A 624 -1.70 -15.73 23.52
C LYS A 624 -2.21 -14.33 23.90
N LEU A 625 -2.46 -13.45 22.93
CA LEU A 625 -3.01 -12.12 23.21
C LEU A 625 -4.38 -12.26 23.92
N PRO A 626 -4.64 -11.49 25.00
CA PRO A 626 -5.91 -11.58 25.72
C PRO A 626 -7.14 -11.34 24.82
N GLY A 627 -6.99 -10.49 23.80
CA GLY A 627 -8.04 -10.20 22.82
C GLY A 627 -8.44 -11.38 21.94
N TRP A 628 -7.55 -12.36 21.72
CA TRP A 628 -7.82 -13.52 20.88
C TRP A 628 -9.09 -14.25 21.32
N LYS A 629 -9.26 -14.45 22.63
CA LYS A 629 -10.44 -15.13 23.19
C LYS A 629 -11.75 -14.42 22.86
N LYS A 630 -11.70 -13.09 22.68
CA LYS A 630 -12.87 -12.26 22.36
C LYS A 630 -13.27 -12.36 20.89
N LEU A 631 -12.40 -12.82 19.97
CA LEU A 631 -12.70 -12.93 18.55
C LEU A 631 -13.76 -14.01 18.26
N SER A 632 -14.55 -13.81 17.20
CA SER A 632 -15.50 -14.83 16.72
C SER A 632 -14.81 -16.11 16.25
N GLY A 633 -15.54 -17.22 16.22
CA GLY A 633 -15.02 -18.51 15.73
C GLY A 633 -14.61 -18.46 14.25
N GLU A 634 -15.41 -17.79 13.41
CA GLU A 634 -15.12 -17.59 11.99
C GLU A 634 -13.82 -16.80 11.78
N THR A 635 -13.64 -15.71 12.54
CA THR A 635 -12.40 -14.93 12.51
C THR A 635 -11.19 -15.77 12.89
N LYS A 636 -11.28 -16.54 13.98
CA LYS A 636 -10.18 -17.43 14.41
C LYS A 636 -9.82 -18.45 13.33
N ALA A 637 -10.83 -19.10 12.74
CA ALA A 637 -10.63 -20.10 11.69
C ALA A 637 -9.97 -19.49 10.44
N LEU A 638 -10.38 -18.29 10.02
CA LEU A 638 -9.73 -17.61 8.91
C LEU A 638 -8.29 -17.20 9.24
N VAL A 639 -8.01 -16.71 10.44
CA VAL A 639 -6.65 -16.33 10.86
C VAL A 639 -5.74 -17.55 10.94
N GLU A 640 -6.23 -18.68 11.46
CA GLU A 640 -5.51 -19.95 11.48
C GLU A 640 -5.23 -20.47 10.05
N ALA A 641 -6.20 -20.41 9.15
CA ALA A 641 -5.98 -20.75 7.75
C ALA A 641 -4.99 -19.79 7.06
N CYS A 642 -4.95 -18.51 7.44
CA CYS A 642 -3.94 -17.57 6.95
C CYS A 642 -2.53 -17.89 7.47
N HIS A 643 -2.41 -18.40 8.69
CA HIS A 643 -1.14 -18.89 9.24
C HIS A 643 -0.63 -20.09 8.42
N PHE A 644 -1.46 -21.11 8.19
CA PHE A 644 -1.09 -22.25 7.34
C PHE A 644 -0.77 -21.82 5.91
N TYR A 645 -1.54 -20.88 5.36
CA TYR A 645 -1.20 -20.28 4.08
C TYR A 645 0.19 -19.65 4.10
N TYR A 646 0.53 -18.84 5.11
CA TYR A 646 1.83 -18.16 5.17
C TYR A 646 3.01 -19.12 5.38
N VAL A 647 2.88 -20.11 6.26
CA VAL A 647 3.98 -21.04 6.57
C VAL A 647 4.13 -22.11 5.49
N GLU A 648 3.03 -22.74 5.09
CA GLU A 648 3.05 -23.95 4.26
C GLU A 648 2.68 -23.69 2.80
N GLY A 649 2.07 -22.55 2.49
CA GLY A 649 1.49 -22.26 1.17
C GLY A 649 0.15 -22.95 0.94
N GLU A 650 -0.50 -23.46 1.99
CA GLU A 650 -1.82 -24.07 1.90
C GLU A 650 -2.90 -22.98 1.75
N PHE A 651 -3.49 -22.88 0.56
CA PHE A 651 -4.55 -21.89 0.34
C PHE A 651 -5.81 -22.27 1.15
N PRO A 652 -6.48 -21.31 1.84
CA PRO A 652 -7.67 -21.61 2.62
C PRO A 652 -8.78 -22.27 1.80
N SER A 653 -9.58 -23.11 2.46
CA SER A 653 -10.69 -23.82 1.82
C SER A 653 -11.71 -22.87 1.20
N THR A 654 -12.48 -23.36 0.22
CA THR A 654 -13.53 -22.57 -0.45
C THR A 654 -14.66 -22.14 0.48
N ASP A 655 -14.84 -22.82 1.62
CA ASP A 655 -15.82 -22.45 2.64
C ASP A 655 -15.39 -21.21 3.43
N LEU A 656 -14.08 -21.04 3.63
CA LEU A 656 -13.51 -19.84 4.25
C LEU A 656 -13.29 -18.71 3.24
N VAL A 657 -12.88 -19.05 2.01
CA VAL A 657 -12.56 -18.10 0.94
C VAL A 657 -13.25 -18.53 -0.35
N SER A 658 -14.44 -17.96 -0.59
CA SER A 658 -15.19 -18.23 -1.83
C SER A 658 -14.43 -17.73 -3.06
N LEU A 659 -14.15 -18.64 -3.99
CA LEU A 659 -13.61 -18.32 -5.32
C LEU A 659 -14.72 -18.04 -6.35
N THR A 660 -15.95 -17.81 -5.90
CA THR A 660 -17.05 -17.33 -6.74
C THR A 660 -17.15 -15.80 -6.62
N PRO A 661 -17.17 -15.06 -7.74
CA PRO A 661 -17.34 -13.61 -7.71
C PRO A 661 -18.65 -13.17 -7.01
N PRO A 662 -18.63 -12.09 -6.22
CA PRO A 662 -19.81 -11.55 -5.56
C PRO A 662 -20.95 -11.18 -6.50
N SER A 663 -22.17 -11.17 -5.97
CA SER A 663 -23.39 -10.91 -6.74
C SER A 663 -23.36 -9.55 -7.46
N LEU A 664 -22.74 -8.54 -6.84
CA LEU A 664 -22.63 -7.18 -7.40
C LEU A 664 -21.71 -7.07 -8.62
N MET A 665 -20.85 -8.06 -8.86
CA MET A 665 -19.96 -8.08 -10.02
C MET A 665 -20.58 -8.80 -11.21
N THR A 666 -21.50 -9.73 -10.96
CA THR A 666 -22.01 -10.65 -12.00
C THR A 666 -23.29 -10.19 -12.66
N GLY A 667 -23.96 -9.15 -12.15
CA GLY A 667 -25.17 -8.59 -12.75
C GLY A 667 -26.28 -9.64 -12.82
N LEU A 668 -27.22 -9.62 -11.87
CA LEU A 668 -28.38 -10.51 -11.92
C LEU A 668 -29.18 -10.31 -13.22
N ASP A 669 -28.93 -11.16 -14.22
CA ASP A 669 -29.97 -11.65 -15.12
C ASP A 669 -30.89 -12.56 -14.28
N LYS A 670 -31.78 -11.93 -13.49
CA LYS A 670 -32.98 -12.59 -12.97
C LYS A 670 -34.23 -11.84 -13.45
N GLU A 671 -34.36 -11.69 -14.75
CA GLU A 671 -35.69 -11.64 -15.38
C GLU A 671 -36.05 -13.06 -15.82
N GLY A 672 -37.09 -13.65 -15.22
CA GLY A 672 -37.62 -14.91 -15.76
C GLY A 672 -38.44 -15.85 -14.88
N THR A 673 -38.89 -15.50 -13.67
CA THR A 673 -40.06 -16.20 -13.10
C THR A 673 -41.32 -15.66 -13.76
N ARG A 674 -41.56 -16.07 -15.03
CA ARG A 674 -42.90 -16.03 -15.60
C ARG A 674 -43.76 -17.00 -14.79
N GLY A 675 -44.71 -16.44 -14.06
CA GLY A 675 -45.79 -17.22 -13.48
C GLY A 675 -46.54 -17.95 -14.60
N GLU A 676 -46.52 -19.26 -14.56
CA GLU A 676 -47.53 -20.07 -15.22
C GLU A 676 -48.76 -20.11 -14.31
N GLY A 677 -49.65 -19.16 -14.55
CA GLY A 677 -51.06 -19.27 -14.18
C GLY A 677 -51.87 -19.57 -15.44
N ARG A 678 -52.04 -20.85 -15.77
CA ARG A 678 -53.29 -21.47 -16.25
C ARG A 678 -53.11 -22.96 -16.49
#